data_AF-A0AAV7LUN7-F1
#
_entry.id   AF-A0AAV7LUN7-F1
#
_cell.length_a   1.000
_cell.length_b   1.000
_cell.length_c   1.000
_cell.angle_alpha   90.00
_cell.angle_beta   90.00
_cell.angle_gamma   90.00
#
_symmetry.space_group_name_H-M   'P 1'
#
loop_
_entity.id
_entity.type
_entity.pdbx_description
1 polymer ?
#
loop_
_entity_poly.entity_id
_entity_poly.type
_entity_poly.pdbx_seq_one_letter_code
_entity_poly.pdbx_strand_id
1 'polypeptide(L)'
;MVSGRRGVEWGCGAARCGLRGTSTTERARGSWEDGHSPDRAGDFTYSPQRSSSSPNVPMDEVDKILIRSLRLCGTEIPEDVDSLRQFTTELIVESVVQCLRVINPGVGNGISHVLPPGMSARFRIGMSLAQACQDLGYQGELGYQTFLYSSEPDIRRLLIFLVEKLPRDATEDTDQPAGKTGVLQRAIAARIKAQLSLPWVPPLCRTPSLQLAQGSWRMLRFHVQPLVLVGEKDAAGQKICPELQEYYQKYLLPVCEQPTHPAFLAASLLERNMADLSGVQEWESEWKSQGLASRLSAEEYRLRKRQRLQKRVQEQLRQCSQRLAEAQHTPGTSLDLAGMLKSFVAGGEDALTKGSRFTHTEKFTFKPEAERLASQLQASAESQPSSKKNEQDILAEQQQEMETLQQQLDGLTAKIEEVGADIRKLNLSMAQVDDEMKQTQLGSEEKDSVLKIKKQALDLLPDAENNLAKLQMVVESSAQRIVHLASQWEKHRVPLIEQHRQLKKLYDHRELESSRRFADIKELHDRIRAGADEAKRKEELHRQLIAEYESLPKDVSRAAYTQRILEIVGNIKKQKEEITKILSDTKDLQKEINSLTGKLERTFAVTDELVFKDAKQDESVRKAYKYLAALHENCLQLIETIEDTGTIMREIRDLEEQIETETTKKTLSNLEKIMEDYRAIKQENASLLTRAKES
;
A
#
# COMPACT_ATOMS: atom_id res chain seq x y z
N MET A 1 -56.62 -26.11 -21.27
CA MET A 1 -56.70 -24.73 -21.79
C MET A 1 -55.26 -24.25 -21.95
N VAL A 2 -54.61 -24.35 -23.12
CA VAL A 2 -54.68 -23.40 -24.27
C VAL A 2 -54.69 -21.96 -23.74
N SER A 3 -53.77 -21.03 -23.99
CA SER A 3 -52.67 -20.73 -24.93
C SER A 3 -51.91 -19.53 -24.30
N GLY A 4 -50.68 -19.13 -24.60
CA GLY A 4 -49.95 -19.12 -25.86
C GLY A 4 -48.59 -18.42 -25.70
N ARG A 5 -47.71 -18.73 -26.64
CA ARG A 5 -46.32 -18.26 -26.77
C ARG A 5 -46.23 -16.77 -27.06
N ARG A 6 -45.16 -16.12 -26.59
CA ARG A 6 -44.43 -15.10 -27.37
C ARG A 6 -42.94 -15.18 -27.01
N GLY A 7 -42.13 -15.55 -28.00
CA GLY A 7 -40.68 -15.49 -27.95
C GLY A 7 -40.20 -14.07 -28.24
N VAL A 8 -39.03 -13.73 -27.70
CA VAL A 8 -38.28 -12.52 -28.05
C VAL A 8 -36.85 -12.97 -28.36
N GLU A 9 -36.49 -12.84 -29.63
CA GLU A 9 -35.16 -13.09 -30.18
C GLU A 9 -34.18 -12.00 -29.72
N TRP A 10 -32.97 -12.42 -29.35
CA TRP A 10 -31.85 -11.53 -29.07
C TRP A 10 -31.04 -11.31 -30.36
N GLY A 11 -31.11 -10.11 -30.91
CA GLY A 11 -30.32 -9.70 -32.07
C GLY A 11 -28.90 -9.27 -31.68
N CYS A 12 -27.90 -10.02 -32.14
CA CYS A 12 -26.48 -9.64 -32.13
C CYS A 12 -26.22 -8.47 -33.08
N GLY A 13 -25.96 -7.28 -32.54
CA GLY A 13 -25.49 -6.10 -33.29
C GLY A 13 -23.97 -5.96 -33.23
N ALA A 14 -23.27 -6.41 -34.25
CA ALA A 14 -21.85 -6.17 -34.46
C ALA A 14 -21.63 -4.73 -34.98
N ALA A 15 -21.05 -3.84 -34.16
CA ALA A 15 -20.68 -2.50 -34.58
C ALA A 15 -19.19 -2.45 -35.01
N ARG A 16 -18.97 -2.30 -36.33
CA ARG A 16 -17.70 -1.90 -36.93
C ARG A 16 -17.49 -0.40 -36.74
N CYS A 17 -16.45 0.01 -36.02
CA CYS A 17 -15.96 1.39 -36.06
C CYS A 17 -15.08 1.60 -37.29
N GLY A 18 -15.62 2.30 -38.29
CA GLY A 18 -14.87 2.83 -39.42
C GLY A 18 -14.37 4.25 -39.11
N LEU A 19 -13.05 4.42 -39.17
CA LEU A 19 -12.38 5.71 -39.23
C LEU A 19 -12.77 6.44 -40.53
N ARG A 20 -13.23 7.69 -40.41
CA ARG A 20 -13.14 8.66 -41.50
C ARG A 20 -13.13 10.08 -40.94
N GLY A 21 -12.01 10.75 -41.11
CA GLY A 21 -11.88 12.18 -40.88
C GLY A 21 -12.35 12.98 -42.09
N THR A 22 -12.94 14.14 -41.84
CA THR A 22 -13.02 15.25 -42.80
C THR A 22 -13.05 16.57 -42.04
N SER A 23 -12.02 17.36 -42.27
CA SER A 23 -11.97 18.80 -42.10
C SER A 23 -13.02 19.49 -42.99
N THR A 24 -13.70 20.54 -42.50
CA THR A 24 -14.04 21.73 -43.30
C THR A 24 -14.60 22.86 -42.42
N THR A 25 -14.08 24.04 -42.72
CA THR A 25 -14.41 25.39 -42.24
C THR A 25 -15.44 26.06 -43.15
N GLU A 26 -16.42 26.80 -42.61
CA GLU A 26 -17.20 27.93 -43.20
C GLU A 26 -18.38 28.23 -42.24
N ARG A 27 -18.63 29.41 -41.65
CA ARG A 27 -18.84 30.81 -42.08
C ARG A 27 -20.11 31.06 -42.93
N ALA A 28 -21.21 31.42 -42.26
CA ALA A 28 -22.31 32.30 -42.71
C ALA A 28 -23.10 32.69 -41.43
N ARG A 29 -23.36 33.94 -40.99
CA ARG A 29 -23.99 35.16 -41.55
C ARG A 29 -25.42 34.98 -42.10
N GLY A 30 -26.37 35.58 -41.39
CA GLY A 30 -27.78 35.86 -41.74
C GLY A 30 -28.55 36.16 -40.44
N SER A 31 -28.67 37.42 -39.97
CA SER A 31 -29.56 38.49 -40.45
C SER A 31 -31.04 38.17 -40.23
N TRP A 32 -31.60 38.71 -39.15
CA TRP A 32 -33.03 39.03 -39.00
C TRP A 32 -33.13 40.36 -38.23
N GLU A 33 -33.77 41.33 -38.90
CA GLU A 33 -34.08 42.68 -38.45
C GLU A 33 -35.43 42.74 -37.72
N ASP A 34 -35.50 43.73 -36.83
CA ASP A 34 -36.61 44.64 -36.47
C ASP A 34 -37.93 44.18 -35.83
N GLY A 35 -38.25 44.85 -34.72
CA GLY A 35 -39.55 44.81 -34.06
C GLY A 35 -39.70 45.61 -32.76
N HIS A 36 -39.58 46.94 -32.84
CA HIS A 36 -40.25 47.98 -32.02
C HIS A 36 -40.02 48.13 -30.49
N SER A 37 -39.52 49.32 -30.13
CA SER A 37 -39.62 50.00 -28.81
C SER A 37 -41.07 50.42 -28.47
N PRO A 38 -41.37 50.82 -27.21
CA PRO A 38 -41.07 52.19 -26.79
C PRO A 38 -40.55 52.39 -25.35
N ASP A 39 -39.85 53.50 -25.23
CA ASP A 39 -39.35 54.26 -24.08
C ASP A 39 -40.09 54.17 -22.74
N ARG A 40 -39.30 54.12 -21.64
CA ARG A 40 -39.28 55.20 -20.63
C ARG A 40 -38.07 55.10 -19.68
N ALA A 41 -37.21 56.11 -19.83
CA ALA A 41 -36.48 56.90 -18.83
C ALA A 41 -36.03 56.28 -17.49
N GLY A 42 -34.74 56.46 -17.20
CA GLY A 42 -34.21 56.46 -15.83
C GLY A 42 -32.70 56.22 -15.77
N ASP A 43 -31.91 57.28 -15.96
CA ASP A 43 -30.49 57.34 -15.57
C ASP A 43 -30.29 56.80 -14.15
N PHE A 44 -29.22 56.05 -13.89
CA PHE A 44 -28.26 56.32 -12.81
C PHE A 44 -27.12 55.29 -12.84
N THR A 45 -25.92 55.80 -13.12
CA THR A 45 -24.63 55.14 -12.92
C THR A 45 -24.34 54.92 -11.43
N TYR A 46 -23.88 53.73 -11.00
CA TYR A 46 -22.70 53.64 -10.13
C TYR A 46 -22.18 52.20 -9.94
N SER A 47 -20.86 52.09 -9.99
CA SER A 47 -20.02 50.94 -9.65
C SER A 47 -20.05 50.60 -8.15
N PRO A 48 -19.89 49.34 -7.73
CA PRO A 48 -19.62 49.02 -6.34
C PRO A 48 -18.10 48.99 -6.09
N GLN A 49 -17.58 50.02 -5.43
CA GLN A 49 -16.35 49.90 -4.64
C GLN A 49 -16.72 49.75 -3.17
N ARG A 50 -16.14 48.71 -2.55
CA ARG A 50 -16.22 48.40 -1.13
C ARG A 50 -15.59 49.53 -0.30
N SER A 51 -16.25 49.93 0.77
CA SER A 51 -15.60 50.42 1.98
C SER A 51 -16.29 49.82 3.20
N SER A 52 -15.51 49.11 4.00
CA SER A 52 -15.86 48.54 5.29
C SER A 52 -16.25 49.63 6.29
N SER A 53 -17.50 49.65 6.70
CA SER A 53 -17.96 50.19 7.97
C SER A 53 -19.13 49.36 8.45
N SER A 54 -19.04 48.84 9.67
CA SER A 54 -20.15 48.16 10.36
C SER A 54 -21.36 49.11 10.38
N PRO A 55 -22.57 48.67 10.00
CA PRO A 55 -23.74 49.54 10.03
C PRO A 55 -24.11 49.79 11.49
N ASN A 56 -24.28 51.06 11.87
CA ASN A 56 -24.98 51.43 13.10
C ASN A 56 -26.43 50.95 12.96
N VAL A 57 -26.72 49.80 13.54
CA VAL A 57 -28.09 49.28 13.68
C VAL A 57 -28.86 50.26 14.58
N PRO A 58 -30.01 50.80 14.16
CA PRO A 58 -30.80 51.69 14.99
C PRO A 58 -31.20 50.98 16.29
N MET A 59 -31.06 51.66 17.44
CA MET A 59 -31.27 51.07 18.78
C MET A 59 -32.65 50.42 18.96
N ASP A 60 -33.65 50.85 18.19
CA ASP A 60 -35.00 50.27 18.17
C ASP A 60 -35.06 48.86 17.58
N GLU A 61 -34.15 48.50 16.66
CA GLU A 61 -34.06 47.13 16.12
C GLU A 61 -33.43 46.18 17.13
N VAL A 62 -32.45 46.66 17.92
CA VAL A 62 -31.83 45.89 18.99
C VAL A 62 -32.86 45.53 20.05
N ASP A 63 -33.71 46.48 20.44
CA ASP A 63 -34.80 46.25 21.41
C ASP A 63 -35.79 45.18 20.91
N LYS A 64 -36.18 45.22 19.64
CA LYS A 64 -37.06 44.22 19.02
C LYS A 64 -36.44 42.83 19.01
N ILE A 65 -35.14 42.72 18.72
CA ILE A 65 -34.42 41.44 18.73
C ILE A 65 -34.32 40.89 20.16
N LEU A 66 -34.09 41.74 21.15
CA LEU A 66 -34.05 41.35 22.56
C LEU A 66 -35.42 40.86 23.04
N ILE A 67 -36.49 41.61 22.76
CA ILE A 67 -37.87 41.23 23.13
C ILE A 67 -38.24 39.88 22.50
N ARG A 68 -37.88 39.66 21.23
CA ARG A 68 -38.11 38.37 20.56
C ARG A 68 -37.34 37.23 21.23
N SER A 69 -36.07 37.45 21.58
CA SER A 69 -35.25 36.46 22.28
C SER A 69 -35.79 36.14 23.67
N LEU A 70 -36.28 37.14 24.40
CA LEU A 70 -36.89 36.96 25.72
C LEU A 70 -38.19 36.16 25.66
N ARG A 71 -39.05 36.40 24.67
CA ARG A 71 -40.25 35.58 24.42
C ARG A 71 -39.90 34.11 24.17
N LEU A 72 -38.83 33.84 23.41
CA LEU A 72 -38.34 32.48 23.18
C LEU A 72 -37.81 31.80 24.45
N CYS A 73 -37.28 32.57 25.40
CA CYS A 73 -36.91 32.07 26.74
C CYS A 73 -38.10 31.82 27.68
N GLY A 74 -39.32 32.09 27.23
CA GLY A 74 -40.55 31.83 27.98
C GLY A 74 -40.92 32.93 28.99
N THR A 75 -40.57 34.18 28.72
CA THR A 75 -41.12 35.33 29.47
C THR A 75 -42.44 35.80 28.87
N GLU A 76 -43.43 36.04 29.73
CA GLU A 76 -44.78 36.47 29.34
C GLU A 76 -44.81 37.99 29.05
N ILE A 77 -44.20 38.39 27.94
CA ILE A 77 -44.21 39.80 27.48
C ILE A 77 -45.42 40.02 26.57
N PRO A 78 -46.33 40.97 26.88
CA PRO A 78 -47.49 41.31 26.03
C PRO A 78 -47.09 41.63 24.58
N GLU A 79 -47.97 41.33 23.62
CA GLU A 79 -47.69 41.51 22.17
C GLU A 79 -47.57 42.99 21.76
N ASP A 80 -48.14 43.88 22.57
CA ASP A 80 -48.26 45.33 22.44
C ASP A 80 -47.03 46.12 22.95
N VAL A 81 -45.99 45.42 23.42
CA VAL A 81 -44.72 46.01 23.87
C VAL A 81 -43.64 45.90 22.78
N ASP A 82 -43.27 47.04 22.19
CA ASP A 82 -42.34 47.12 21.05
C ASP A 82 -40.95 47.70 21.39
N SER A 83 -40.77 48.24 22.60
CA SER A 83 -39.50 48.84 23.06
C SER A 83 -39.24 48.59 24.54
N LEU A 84 -37.96 48.51 24.92
CA LEU A 84 -37.53 48.36 26.32
C LEU A 84 -37.99 49.54 27.22
N ARG A 85 -38.43 50.66 26.65
CA ARG A 85 -39.01 51.80 27.39
C ARG A 85 -40.34 51.49 28.08
N GLN A 86 -41.08 50.52 27.56
CA GLN A 86 -42.40 50.13 28.07
C GLN A 86 -42.31 49.01 29.13
N PHE A 87 -41.10 48.55 29.45
CA PHE A 87 -40.89 47.51 30.44
C PHE A 87 -41.11 48.04 31.86
N THR A 88 -42.02 47.41 32.58
CA THR A 88 -42.20 47.66 34.01
C THR A 88 -41.09 46.95 34.80
N THR A 89 -40.84 47.41 36.03
CA THR A 89 -39.84 46.80 36.92
C THR A 89 -40.10 45.33 37.19
N GLU A 90 -41.37 44.92 37.17
CA GLU A 90 -41.80 43.52 37.32
C GLU A 90 -41.42 42.68 36.10
N LEU A 91 -41.65 43.19 34.88
CA LEU A 91 -41.25 42.51 33.64
C LEU A 91 -39.72 42.40 33.49
N ILE A 92 -38.95 43.39 33.96
CA ILE A 92 -37.49 43.35 33.91
C ILE A 92 -36.95 42.26 34.83
N VAL A 93 -37.46 42.19 36.07
CA VAL A 93 -37.05 41.17 37.04
C VAL A 93 -37.44 39.78 36.56
N GLU A 94 -38.64 39.62 36.00
CA GLU A 94 -39.09 38.36 35.41
C GLU A 94 -38.20 37.94 34.22
N SER A 95 -37.90 38.87 33.32
CA SER A 95 -37.02 38.64 32.16
C SER A 95 -35.63 38.14 32.57
N VAL A 96 -35.03 38.80 33.56
CA VAL A 96 -33.70 38.45 34.04
C VAL A 96 -33.70 37.11 34.79
N VAL A 97 -34.68 36.87 35.67
CA VAL A 97 -34.81 35.59 36.39
C VAL A 97 -34.98 34.43 35.41
N GLN A 98 -35.77 34.62 34.36
CA GLN A 98 -36.02 33.58 33.38
C GLN A 98 -34.78 33.28 32.53
N CYS A 99 -34.03 34.31 32.08
CA CYS A 99 -32.74 34.09 31.44
C CYS A 99 -31.76 33.35 32.36
N LEU A 100 -31.70 33.73 33.64
CA LEU A 100 -30.84 33.05 34.61
C LEU A 100 -31.23 31.59 34.85
N ARG A 101 -32.52 31.23 34.82
CA ARG A 101 -32.98 29.83 34.92
C ARG A 101 -32.51 28.98 33.76
N VAL A 102 -32.51 29.54 32.55
CA VAL A 102 -32.06 28.82 31.35
C VAL A 102 -30.54 28.67 31.35
N ILE A 103 -29.79 29.69 31.78
CA ILE A 103 -28.33 29.69 31.80
C ILE A 103 -27.77 28.84 32.95
N ASN A 104 -28.32 29.00 34.16
CA ASN A 104 -27.92 28.28 35.35
C ASN A 104 -29.14 27.89 36.20
N PRO A 105 -29.71 26.69 35.99
CA PRO A 105 -30.93 26.24 36.66
C PRO A 105 -30.83 26.21 38.19
N GLY A 106 -29.63 26.04 38.75
CA GLY A 106 -29.42 26.01 40.20
C GLY A 106 -29.62 27.35 40.89
N VAL A 107 -29.14 28.44 40.26
CA VAL A 107 -29.26 29.81 40.80
C VAL A 107 -30.60 30.43 40.43
N GLY A 108 -31.07 30.23 39.18
CA GLY A 108 -32.32 30.82 38.69
C GLY A 108 -33.58 30.24 39.33
N ASN A 109 -33.60 28.97 39.74
CA ASN A 109 -34.75 28.37 40.44
C ASN A 109 -34.85 28.82 41.91
N GLY A 110 -33.75 29.31 42.50
CA GLY A 110 -33.71 29.82 43.88
C GLY A 110 -34.25 31.25 44.04
N ILE A 111 -34.45 31.99 42.95
CA ILE A 111 -34.90 33.39 42.97
C ILE A 111 -36.35 33.46 42.44
N SER A 112 -37.20 34.18 43.17
CA SER A 112 -38.60 34.42 42.78
C SER A 112 -38.65 35.41 41.61
N HIS A 113 -39.45 35.09 40.59
CA HIS A 113 -39.74 35.96 39.45
C HIS A 113 -40.77 37.06 39.78
N VAL A 114 -41.48 36.95 40.92
CA VAL A 114 -42.46 37.93 41.39
C VAL A 114 -41.90 38.78 42.53
N LEU A 115 -42.04 40.11 42.42
CA LEU A 115 -41.60 41.08 43.42
C LEU A 115 -42.61 41.21 44.59
N PRO A 116 -42.20 40.97 45.85
CA PRO A 116 -43.07 41.13 47.04
C PRO A 116 -43.47 42.59 47.27
N PRO A 117 -44.59 42.90 47.95
CA PRO A 117 -45.02 44.29 48.18
C PRO A 117 -44.12 45.10 49.13
N GLY A 118 -43.27 44.44 49.92
CA GLY A 118 -42.36 45.10 50.88
C GLY A 118 -41.00 45.49 50.29
N MET A 119 -40.59 46.76 50.44
CA MET A 119 -39.35 47.30 49.86
C MET A 119 -38.07 46.58 50.32
N SER A 120 -37.99 46.12 51.57
CA SER A 120 -36.82 45.39 52.09
C SER A 120 -36.67 43.98 51.49
N ALA A 121 -37.76 43.39 51.00
CA ALA A 121 -37.73 42.10 50.29
C ALA A 121 -37.37 42.32 48.82
N ARG A 122 -37.90 43.39 48.18
CA ARG A 122 -37.51 43.81 46.83
C ARG A 122 -36.01 44.11 46.73
N PHE A 123 -35.46 44.80 47.72
CA PHE A 123 -34.02 45.07 47.81
C PHE A 123 -33.19 43.79 47.81
N ARG A 124 -33.58 42.79 48.62
CA ARG A 124 -32.86 41.50 48.71
C ARG A 124 -32.88 40.76 47.38
N ILE A 125 -34.02 40.70 46.71
CA ILE A 125 -34.14 40.06 45.39
C ILE A 125 -33.29 40.80 44.35
N GLY A 126 -33.35 42.14 44.31
CA GLY A 126 -32.53 42.94 43.40
C GLY A 126 -31.03 42.76 43.64
N MET A 127 -30.60 42.61 44.90
CA MET A 127 -29.20 42.35 45.23
C MET A 127 -28.77 40.92 44.85
N SER A 128 -29.64 39.92 45.08
CA SER A 128 -29.37 38.54 44.65
C SER A 128 -29.29 38.40 43.13
N LEU A 129 -30.09 39.15 42.38
CA LEU A 129 -30.02 39.19 40.91
C LEU A 129 -28.75 39.86 40.41
N ALA A 130 -28.36 40.99 41.03
CA ALA A 130 -27.10 41.66 40.72
C ALA A 130 -25.90 40.72 40.93
N GLN A 131 -25.85 40.04 42.08
CA GLN A 131 -24.78 39.09 42.39
C GLN A 131 -24.76 37.92 41.40
N ALA A 132 -25.92 37.32 41.09
CA ALA A 132 -25.99 36.23 40.12
C ALA A 132 -25.50 36.63 38.72
N CYS A 133 -25.78 37.86 38.28
CA CYS A 133 -25.29 38.38 37.00
C CYS A 133 -23.79 38.71 37.04
N GLN A 134 -23.26 39.19 38.17
CA GLN A 134 -21.83 39.43 38.36
C GLN A 134 -21.04 38.11 38.42
N ASP A 135 -21.55 37.09 39.10
CA ASP A 135 -20.94 35.76 39.16
C ASP A 135 -20.90 35.09 37.78
N LEU A 136 -21.83 35.43 36.88
CA LEU A 136 -21.81 35.03 35.47
C LEU A 136 -20.78 35.81 34.61
N GLY A 137 -20.08 36.78 35.21
CA GLY A 137 -18.99 37.53 34.57
C GLY A 137 -19.41 38.84 33.92
N TYR A 138 -20.53 39.45 34.33
CA TYR A 138 -20.90 40.79 33.87
C TYR A 138 -19.90 41.84 34.39
N GLN A 139 -19.33 42.67 33.50
CA GLN A 139 -18.24 43.60 33.86
C GLN A 139 -18.70 44.96 34.41
N GLY A 140 -20.00 45.25 34.43
CA GLY A 140 -20.54 46.51 34.96
C GLY A 140 -20.96 46.43 36.43
N GLU A 141 -20.96 47.57 37.13
CA GLU A 141 -21.50 47.67 38.49
C GLU A 141 -23.03 47.47 38.46
N LEU A 142 -23.50 46.36 39.01
CA LEU A 142 -24.91 46.03 39.15
C LEU A 142 -25.28 46.13 40.62
N GLY A 143 -26.41 46.77 40.91
CA GLY A 143 -26.98 46.82 42.25
C GLY A 143 -28.50 46.69 42.21
N TYR A 144 -29.12 46.66 43.38
CA TYR A 144 -30.59 46.62 43.48
C TYR A 144 -31.27 47.80 42.75
N GLN A 145 -30.56 48.93 42.60
CA GLN A 145 -31.05 50.12 41.90
C GLN A 145 -31.26 49.87 40.40
N THR A 146 -30.41 49.05 39.77
CA THR A 146 -30.51 48.72 38.34
C THR A 146 -31.81 48.00 38.01
N PHE A 147 -32.39 47.24 38.96
CA PHE A 147 -33.63 46.48 38.77
C PHE A 147 -34.88 47.20 39.29
N LEU A 148 -34.76 48.02 40.34
CA LEU A 148 -35.91 48.70 40.96
C LEU A 148 -36.11 50.14 40.45
N TYR A 149 -35.05 50.78 39.94
CA TYR A 149 -35.04 52.16 39.45
C TYR A 149 -34.30 52.22 38.11
N SER A 150 -34.74 51.38 37.18
CA SER A 150 -33.95 51.00 36.03
C SER A 150 -33.77 52.12 35.00
N SER A 151 -32.54 52.22 34.48
CA SER A 151 -32.16 53.10 33.38
C SER A 151 -32.14 52.31 32.06
N GLU A 152 -32.80 52.82 31.02
CA GLU A 152 -32.92 52.18 29.70
C GLU A 152 -31.58 51.65 29.12
N PRO A 153 -30.47 52.42 29.10
CA PRO A 153 -29.19 51.91 28.59
C PRO A 153 -28.60 50.77 29.43
N ASP A 154 -28.84 50.76 30.74
CA ASP A 154 -28.24 49.77 31.64
C ASP A 154 -28.98 48.44 31.58
N ILE A 155 -30.31 48.46 31.48
CA ILE A 155 -31.11 47.25 31.24
C ILE A 155 -30.79 46.66 29.87
N ARG A 156 -30.67 47.51 28.83
CA ARG A 156 -30.35 47.04 27.47
C ARG A 156 -29.02 46.30 27.43
N ARG A 157 -27.97 46.87 28.04
CA ARG A 157 -26.65 46.22 28.14
C ARG A 157 -26.73 44.91 28.91
N LEU A 158 -27.48 44.87 30.00
CA LEU A 158 -27.67 43.67 30.80
C LEU A 158 -28.40 42.57 30.02
N LEU A 159 -29.48 42.89 29.31
CA LEU A 159 -30.25 41.93 28.53
C LEU A 159 -29.48 41.42 27.31
N ILE A 160 -28.70 42.28 26.63
CA ILE A 160 -27.79 41.83 25.56
C ILE A 160 -26.80 40.80 26.12
N PHE A 161 -26.16 41.10 27.24
CA PHE A 161 -25.23 40.17 27.88
C PHE A 161 -25.90 38.84 28.23
N LEU A 162 -27.08 38.87 28.85
CA LEU A 162 -27.79 37.65 29.23
C LEU A 162 -28.22 36.84 28.00
N VAL A 163 -28.73 37.50 26.96
CA VAL A 163 -29.15 36.84 25.71
C VAL A 163 -27.95 36.21 24.98
N GLU A 164 -26.78 36.85 24.99
CA GLU A 164 -25.55 36.27 24.44
C GLU A 164 -25.08 35.02 25.18
N LYS A 165 -25.41 34.90 26.47
CA LYS A 165 -25.04 33.77 27.33
C LYS A 165 -26.07 32.65 27.36
N LEU A 166 -27.23 32.82 26.72
CA LEU A 166 -28.18 31.73 26.52
C LEU A 166 -27.52 30.63 25.68
N PRO A 167 -27.78 29.34 25.97
CA PRO A 167 -27.37 28.26 25.09
C PRO A 167 -27.98 28.51 23.71
N ARG A 168 -27.13 28.83 22.73
CA ARG A 168 -27.55 28.96 21.32
C ARG A 168 -27.90 27.58 20.81
N ASP A 169 -29.14 27.17 21.05
CA ASP A 169 -29.75 26.13 20.24
C ASP A 169 -29.80 26.66 18.80
N ALA A 170 -29.39 25.84 17.85
CA ALA A 170 -29.48 26.12 16.42
C ALA A 170 -30.96 26.14 16.01
N THR A 171 -31.65 27.21 16.38
CA THR A 171 -33.04 27.51 16.11
C THR A 171 -33.14 28.84 15.37
N GLU A 172 -32.44 28.92 14.24
CA GLU A 172 -33.10 29.47 13.06
C GLU A 172 -33.78 28.28 12.37
N ASP A 173 -35.05 28.42 12.01
CA ASP A 173 -35.96 27.41 11.40
C ASP A 173 -36.96 26.69 12.33
N THR A 174 -37.60 27.42 13.25
CA THR A 174 -38.82 26.91 13.92
C THR A 174 -40.13 27.11 13.17
N ASP A 175 -40.15 27.79 12.01
CA ASP A 175 -41.40 28.03 11.25
C ASP A 175 -41.45 27.36 9.86
N GLN A 176 -40.62 26.34 9.60
CA GLN A 176 -40.83 25.44 8.47
C GLN A 176 -41.12 24.02 8.96
N PRO A 177 -42.19 23.35 8.46
CA PRO A 177 -42.43 21.95 8.80
C PRO A 177 -41.22 21.15 8.34
N ALA A 178 -40.43 20.65 9.30
CA ALA A 178 -39.18 19.96 9.06
C ALA A 178 -39.34 18.99 7.88
N GLY A 179 -38.67 19.30 6.77
CA GLY A 179 -38.69 18.44 5.58
C GLY A 179 -38.35 17.02 5.99
N LYS A 180 -38.90 16.03 5.27
CA LYS A 180 -38.75 14.58 5.58
C LYS A 180 -37.31 14.18 5.92
N THR A 181 -36.34 14.86 5.32
CA THR A 181 -34.89 14.74 5.58
C THR A 181 -34.47 15.12 6.99
N GLY A 182 -34.98 16.22 7.58
CA GLY A 182 -34.62 16.65 8.93
C GLY A 182 -35.21 15.74 10.01
N VAL A 183 -36.42 15.21 9.78
CA VAL A 183 -37.02 14.18 10.65
C VAL A 183 -36.20 12.89 10.60
N LEU A 184 -35.77 12.48 9.41
CA LEU A 184 -34.90 11.32 9.23
C LEU A 184 -33.54 11.50 9.92
N GLN A 185 -32.89 12.65 9.78
CA GLN A 185 -31.61 12.94 10.44
C GLN A 185 -31.72 12.91 11.96
N ARG A 186 -32.79 13.49 12.53
CA ARG A 186 -33.07 13.39 13.97
C ARG A 186 -33.32 11.95 14.42
N ALA A 187 -34.06 11.17 13.64
CA ALA A 187 -34.28 9.75 13.92
C ALA A 187 -32.98 8.94 13.86
N ILE A 188 -32.12 9.21 12.88
CA ILE A 188 -30.80 8.58 12.74
C ILE A 188 -29.91 8.95 13.94
N ALA A 189 -29.81 10.23 14.28
CA ALA A 189 -29.01 10.69 15.42
C ALA A 189 -29.48 10.08 16.74
N ALA A 190 -30.79 10.04 16.98
CA ALA A 190 -31.38 9.39 18.14
C ALA A 190 -31.06 7.88 18.16
N ARG A 191 -31.12 7.21 17.01
CA ARG A 191 -30.83 5.77 16.92
C ARG A 191 -29.35 5.46 17.14
N ILE A 192 -28.44 6.26 16.59
CA ILE A 192 -26.99 6.14 16.82
C ILE A 192 -26.69 6.35 18.30
N LYS A 193 -27.23 7.40 18.92
CA LYS A 193 -27.03 7.67 20.36
C LYS A 193 -27.51 6.50 21.23
N ALA A 194 -28.67 5.93 20.90
CA ALA A 194 -29.20 4.75 21.60
C ALA A 194 -28.36 3.47 21.38
N GLN A 195 -27.73 3.31 20.22
CA GLN A 195 -26.84 2.17 19.97
C GLN A 195 -25.49 2.30 20.67
N LEU A 196 -24.93 3.51 20.72
CA LEU A 196 -23.67 3.81 21.40
C LEU A 196 -23.79 3.71 22.92
N SER A 197 -24.99 3.91 23.49
CA SER A 197 -25.23 3.70 24.92
C SER A 197 -25.30 2.23 25.35
N LEU A 198 -25.30 1.26 24.41
CA LEU A 198 -25.32 -0.17 24.72
C LEU A 198 -23.90 -0.72 24.87
N PRO A 199 -23.63 -1.61 25.85
CA PRO A 199 -22.33 -2.26 25.96
C PRO A 199 -22.06 -3.16 24.74
N TRP A 200 -20.82 -3.12 24.25
CA TRP A 200 -20.41 -4.00 23.16
C TRP A 200 -20.20 -5.43 23.68
N VAL A 201 -20.85 -6.40 23.03
CA VAL A 201 -20.74 -7.82 23.35
C VAL A 201 -20.50 -8.59 22.04
N PRO A 202 -19.62 -9.62 22.02
CA PRO A 202 -19.39 -10.46 20.84
C PRO A 202 -20.71 -11.07 20.30
N PRO A 203 -20.91 -11.20 18.98
CA PRO A 203 -22.18 -11.64 18.38
C PRO A 203 -22.73 -12.96 18.93
N LEU A 204 -21.86 -13.89 19.28
CA LEU A 204 -22.19 -15.20 19.85
C LEU A 204 -22.70 -15.14 21.31
N CYS A 205 -22.42 -14.04 22.02
CA CYS A 205 -22.77 -13.85 23.42
C CYS A 205 -23.93 -12.84 23.62
N ARG A 206 -24.54 -12.34 22.54
CA ARG A 206 -25.64 -11.38 22.59
C ARG A 206 -26.96 -12.06 22.93
N THR A 207 -27.68 -11.52 23.91
CA THR A 207 -29.08 -11.91 24.19
C THR A 207 -30.00 -11.52 23.03
N PRO A 208 -31.16 -12.17 22.84
CA PRO A 208 -32.10 -11.84 21.77
C PRO A 208 -32.51 -10.35 21.73
N SER A 209 -32.64 -9.70 22.90
CA SER A 209 -32.95 -8.28 23.02
C SER A 209 -31.80 -7.39 22.50
N LEU A 210 -30.55 -7.72 22.82
CA LEU A 210 -29.38 -7.04 22.28
C LEU A 210 -29.20 -7.29 20.78
N GLN A 211 -29.56 -8.49 20.31
CA GLN A 211 -29.51 -8.82 18.88
C GLN A 211 -30.50 -7.98 18.06
N LEU A 212 -31.69 -7.73 18.58
CA LEU A 212 -32.68 -6.86 17.95
C LEU A 212 -32.24 -5.39 17.99
N ALA A 213 -31.74 -4.93 19.15
CA ALA A 213 -31.31 -3.54 19.34
C ALA A 213 -30.10 -3.16 18.47
N GLN A 214 -29.14 -4.07 18.30
CA GLN A 214 -27.93 -3.85 17.52
C GLN A 214 -28.04 -4.35 16.06
N GLY A 215 -29.23 -4.78 15.63
CA GLY A 215 -29.46 -5.27 14.26
C GLY A 215 -28.74 -6.57 13.91
N SER A 216 -28.19 -7.27 14.90
CA SER A 216 -27.41 -8.50 14.70
C SER A 216 -28.23 -9.78 14.65
N TRP A 217 -29.55 -9.70 14.85
CA TRP A 217 -30.47 -10.84 14.73
C TRP A 217 -30.47 -11.48 13.33
N ARG A 218 -29.97 -10.78 12.30
CA ARG A 218 -29.79 -11.29 10.94
C ARG A 218 -28.35 -11.74 10.62
N MET A 219 -27.42 -11.68 11.58
CA MET A 219 -26.06 -12.17 11.35
C MET A 219 -26.05 -13.70 11.38
N LEU A 220 -26.13 -14.29 10.19
CA LEU A 220 -25.93 -15.72 9.98
C LEU A 220 -24.43 -16.03 10.08
N ARG A 221 -24.07 -17.23 10.56
CA ARG A 221 -22.68 -17.70 10.48
C ARG A 221 -22.26 -17.71 9.02
N PHE A 222 -21.13 -17.08 8.74
CA PHE A 222 -20.50 -17.18 7.43
C PHE A 222 -20.06 -18.63 7.23
N HIS A 223 -20.77 -19.34 6.36
CA HIS A 223 -20.47 -20.72 5.99
C HIS A 223 -20.61 -20.85 4.49
N VAL A 224 -19.63 -21.49 3.89
CA VAL A 224 -19.52 -21.68 2.46
C VAL A 224 -19.59 -23.17 2.16
N GLN A 225 -20.36 -23.53 1.16
CA GLN A 225 -20.41 -24.86 0.59
C GLN A 225 -19.97 -24.82 -0.88
N PRO A 226 -19.27 -25.85 -1.37
CA PRO A 226 -18.88 -25.92 -2.77
C PRO A 226 -20.12 -25.89 -3.68
N LEU A 227 -20.14 -24.96 -4.64
CA LEU A 227 -21.17 -24.88 -5.66
C LEU A 227 -20.64 -25.37 -7.01
N VAL A 228 -21.49 -26.07 -7.75
CA VAL A 228 -21.23 -26.52 -9.11
C VAL A 228 -22.06 -25.67 -10.07
N LEU A 229 -21.38 -24.79 -10.80
CA LEU A 229 -21.97 -24.01 -11.88
C LEU A 229 -21.71 -24.75 -13.20
N VAL A 230 -22.77 -24.97 -13.98
CA VAL A 230 -22.66 -25.60 -15.30
C VAL A 230 -22.02 -24.59 -16.26
N GLY A 231 -20.75 -24.80 -16.60
CA GLY A 231 -20.07 -24.10 -17.68
C GLY A 231 -20.16 -24.89 -19.00
N GLU A 232 -19.72 -24.30 -20.12
CA GLU A 232 -19.53 -25.03 -21.39
C GLU A 232 -18.18 -25.76 -21.46
N LYS A 233 -17.27 -25.43 -20.54
CA LYS A 233 -15.89 -25.92 -20.49
C LYS A 233 -15.53 -26.30 -19.06
N ASP A 234 -14.71 -27.34 -18.91
CA ASP A 234 -14.14 -27.75 -17.62
C ASP A 234 -13.14 -26.70 -17.09
N ALA A 235 -12.69 -26.84 -15.85
CA ALA A 235 -11.66 -25.99 -15.23
C ALA A 235 -10.33 -25.91 -16.03
N ALA A 236 -10.11 -26.84 -16.96
CA ALA A 236 -8.97 -26.86 -17.89
C ALA A 236 -9.25 -26.18 -19.25
N GLY A 237 -10.46 -25.66 -19.48
CA GLY A 237 -10.89 -25.07 -20.75
C GLY A 237 -11.28 -26.08 -21.84
N GLN A 238 -11.37 -27.37 -21.48
CA GLN A 238 -11.74 -28.46 -22.39
C GLN A 238 -13.25 -28.64 -22.46
N LYS A 239 -13.76 -29.20 -23.57
CA LYS A 239 -15.17 -29.57 -23.70
C LYS A 239 -15.51 -30.64 -22.66
N ILE A 240 -16.61 -30.43 -21.97
CA ILE A 240 -17.15 -31.31 -20.94
C ILE A 240 -17.51 -32.66 -21.56
N CYS A 241 -17.16 -33.76 -20.88
CA CYS A 241 -17.54 -35.10 -21.33
C CYS A 241 -19.07 -35.24 -21.40
N PRO A 242 -19.61 -35.95 -22.42
CA PRO A 242 -21.06 -36.07 -22.62
C PRO A 242 -21.79 -36.69 -21.43
N GLU A 243 -21.15 -37.60 -20.69
CA GLU A 243 -21.70 -38.24 -19.49
C GLU A 243 -21.86 -37.23 -18.34
N LEU A 244 -20.91 -36.30 -18.20
CA LEU A 244 -20.96 -35.25 -17.18
C LEU A 244 -22.01 -34.18 -17.55
N GLN A 245 -22.18 -33.91 -18.85
CA GLN A 245 -23.24 -33.04 -19.34
C GLN A 245 -24.63 -33.64 -19.11
N GLU A 246 -24.79 -34.96 -19.32
CA GLU A 246 -26.02 -35.68 -18.98
C GLU A 246 -26.30 -35.63 -17.47
N TYR A 247 -25.25 -35.78 -16.64
CA TYR A 247 -25.38 -35.62 -15.19
C TYR A 247 -25.87 -34.23 -14.79
N TYR A 248 -25.28 -33.17 -15.37
CA TYR A 248 -25.70 -31.79 -15.11
C TYR A 248 -27.14 -31.51 -15.53
N GLN A 249 -27.64 -32.17 -16.57
CA GLN A 249 -29.02 -31.99 -17.03
C GLN A 249 -30.03 -32.78 -16.21
N LYS A 250 -29.68 -33.99 -15.75
CA LYS A 250 -30.63 -34.93 -15.13
C LYS A 250 -30.58 -34.98 -13.61
N TYR A 251 -29.41 -34.76 -12.99
CA TYR A 251 -29.19 -35.04 -11.57
C TYR A 251 -28.64 -33.86 -10.78
N LEU A 252 -28.03 -32.86 -11.41
CA LEU A 252 -27.52 -31.69 -10.70
C LEU A 252 -28.68 -30.79 -10.27
N LEU A 253 -28.73 -30.50 -8.96
CA LEU A 253 -29.70 -29.55 -8.42
C LEU A 253 -29.42 -28.12 -8.92
N PRO A 254 -30.46 -27.30 -9.12
CA PRO A 254 -30.29 -25.87 -9.37
C PRO A 254 -29.41 -25.24 -8.31
N VAL A 255 -28.60 -24.24 -8.68
CA VAL A 255 -27.61 -23.61 -7.79
C VAL A 255 -28.23 -23.10 -6.48
N CYS A 256 -29.50 -22.65 -6.52
CA CYS A 256 -30.25 -22.18 -5.37
C CYS A 256 -30.59 -23.29 -4.35
N GLU A 257 -30.58 -24.56 -4.78
CA GLU A 257 -30.94 -25.75 -4.00
C GLU A 257 -29.74 -26.66 -3.69
N GLN A 258 -28.55 -26.33 -4.21
CA GLN A 258 -27.31 -27.05 -3.89
C GLN A 258 -26.87 -26.87 -2.42
N PRO A 259 -26.99 -25.69 -1.78
CA PRO A 259 -26.66 -25.54 -0.37
C PRO A 259 -27.66 -26.24 0.55
N THR A 260 -27.18 -26.79 1.66
CA THR A 260 -28.06 -27.40 2.68
C THR A 260 -28.98 -26.40 3.36
N HIS A 261 -28.64 -25.11 3.36
CA HIS A 261 -29.49 -24.03 3.86
C HIS A 261 -29.45 -22.83 2.90
N PRO A 262 -30.60 -22.20 2.57
CA PRO A 262 -30.65 -21.03 1.68
C PRO A 262 -29.86 -19.81 2.21
N ALA A 263 -29.51 -19.81 3.49
CA ALA A 263 -28.70 -18.79 4.15
C ALA A 263 -27.24 -18.80 3.66
N PHE A 264 -26.75 -19.96 3.21
CA PHE A 264 -25.36 -20.15 2.78
C PHE A 264 -25.17 -19.87 1.29
N LEU A 265 -26.25 -19.74 0.52
CA LEU A 265 -26.19 -19.54 -0.92
C LEU A 265 -25.37 -18.30 -1.30
N ALA A 266 -25.64 -17.16 -0.67
CA ALA A 266 -24.94 -15.92 -0.98
C ALA A 266 -23.44 -16.00 -0.69
N ALA A 267 -23.05 -16.50 0.49
CA ALA A 267 -21.64 -16.67 0.84
C ALA A 267 -20.94 -17.66 -0.10
N SER A 268 -21.62 -18.76 -0.45
CA SER A 268 -21.08 -19.79 -1.34
C SER A 268 -20.92 -19.30 -2.78
N LEU A 269 -21.85 -18.49 -3.27
CA LEU A 269 -21.75 -17.83 -4.58
C LEU A 269 -20.61 -16.81 -4.61
N LEU A 270 -20.47 -16.01 -3.55
CA LEU A 270 -19.38 -15.04 -3.44
C LEU A 270 -18.03 -15.73 -3.41
N GLU A 271 -17.86 -16.80 -2.63
CA GLU A 271 -16.62 -17.57 -2.60
C GLU A 271 -16.32 -18.19 -3.96
N ARG A 272 -17.33 -18.79 -4.62
CA ARG A 272 -17.14 -19.37 -5.94
C ARG A 272 -16.69 -18.34 -6.95
N ASN A 273 -17.34 -17.18 -6.98
CA ASN A 273 -16.98 -16.07 -7.86
C ASN A 273 -15.58 -15.55 -7.54
N MET A 274 -15.25 -15.39 -6.25
CA MET A 274 -13.93 -14.98 -5.80
C MET A 274 -12.85 -15.96 -6.25
N ALA A 275 -13.09 -17.27 -6.14
CA ALA A 275 -12.17 -18.31 -6.60
C ALA A 275 -11.97 -18.30 -8.13
N ASP A 276 -13.05 -18.06 -8.89
CA ASP A 276 -12.95 -17.95 -10.35
C ASP A 276 -12.17 -16.69 -10.77
N LEU A 277 -12.41 -15.55 -10.12
CA LEU A 277 -11.70 -14.29 -10.37
C LEU A 277 -10.23 -14.36 -9.92
N SER A 278 -9.96 -14.87 -8.73
CA SER A 278 -8.60 -15.00 -8.20
C SER A 278 -7.78 -15.95 -9.06
N GLY A 279 -8.35 -17.08 -9.48
CA GLY A 279 -7.69 -18.02 -10.39
C GLY A 279 -7.30 -17.38 -11.72
N VAL A 280 -8.16 -16.51 -12.29
CA VAL A 280 -7.83 -15.75 -13.51
C VAL A 280 -6.74 -14.71 -13.25
N GLN A 281 -6.83 -13.95 -12.15
CA GLN A 281 -5.83 -12.93 -11.81
C GLN A 281 -4.46 -13.54 -11.49
N GLU A 282 -4.41 -14.63 -10.73
CA GLU A 282 -3.20 -15.38 -10.44
C GLU A 282 -2.60 -15.94 -11.72
N TRP A 283 -3.41 -16.55 -12.58
CA TRP A 283 -2.95 -17.02 -13.89
C TRP A 283 -2.39 -15.88 -14.74
N GLU A 284 -3.08 -14.75 -14.82
CA GLU A 284 -2.59 -13.60 -15.59
C GLU A 284 -1.29 -13.04 -15.03
N SER A 285 -1.18 -12.93 -13.71
CA SER A 285 0.03 -12.41 -13.06
C SER A 285 1.22 -13.36 -13.25
N GLU A 286 1.01 -14.67 -13.11
CA GLU A 286 2.04 -15.69 -13.38
C GLU A 286 2.39 -15.74 -14.86
N TRP A 287 1.39 -15.68 -15.74
CA TRP A 287 1.61 -15.69 -17.18
C TRP A 287 2.40 -14.45 -17.60
N LYS A 288 2.02 -13.26 -17.13
CA LYS A 288 2.72 -12.00 -17.43
C LYS A 288 4.15 -11.98 -16.88
N SER A 289 4.40 -12.61 -15.73
CA SER A 289 5.72 -12.62 -15.07
C SER A 289 6.64 -13.74 -15.57
N GLN A 290 6.24 -15.00 -15.41
CA GLN A 290 7.05 -16.19 -15.66
C GLN A 290 6.67 -16.91 -16.96
N GLY A 291 5.38 -16.93 -17.30
CA GLY A 291 4.87 -17.65 -18.47
C GLY A 291 5.38 -17.07 -19.78
N LEU A 292 5.27 -15.76 -19.94
CA LEU A 292 5.80 -14.99 -21.07
C LEU A 292 7.31 -15.21 -21.22
N ALA A 293 8.06 -15.10 -20.12
CA ALA A 293 9.52 -15.30 -20.13
C ALA A 293 9.93 -16.75 -20.48
N SER A 294 9.05 -17.73 -20.28
CA SER A 294 9.33 -19.14 -20.55
C SER A 294 9.43 -19.49 -22.04
N ARG A 295 8.95 -18.58 -22.94
CA ARG A 295 8.91 -18.78 -24.41
C ARG A 295 8.11 -20.00 -24.87
N LEU A 296 7.32 -20.59 -23.97
CA LEU A 296 6.40 -21.68 -24.27
C LEU A 296 5.04 -21.11 -24.68
N SER A 297 4.23 -21.91 -25.38
CA SER A 297 2.80 -21.60 -25.48
C SER A 297 2.14 -21.70 -24.11
N ALA A 298 0.98 -21.05 -23.93
CA ALA A 298 0.22 -21.10 -22.68
C ALA A 298 -0.14 -22.54 -22.28
N GLU A 299 -0.43 -23.39 -23.26
CA GLU A 299 -0.77 -24.80 -23.06
C GLU A 299 0.45 -25.63 -22.62
N GLU A 300 1.59 -25.46 -23.30
CA GLU A 300 2.84 -26.15 -22.94
C GLU A 300 3.35 -25.73 -21.55
N TYR A 301 3.25 -24.43 -21.22
CA TYR A 301 3.60 -23.93 -19.90
C TYR A 301 2.73 -24.55 -18.80
N ARG A 302 1.41 -24.60 -19.01
CA ARG A 302 0.47 -25.25 -18.09
C ARG A 302 0.79 -26.73 -17.90
N LEU A 303 1.07 -27.45 -19.00
CA LEU A 303 1.42 -28.87 -18.94
C LEU A 303 2.73 -29.09 -18.16
N ARG A 304 3.77 -28.32 -18.46
CA ARG A 304 5.06 -28.41 -17.79
C ARG A 304 4.96 -28.04 -16.30
N LYS A 305 4.18 -27.02 -15.96
CA LYS A 305 3.90 -26.63 -14.56
C LYS A 305 3.17 -27.75 -13.83
N ARG A 306 2.11 -28.33 -14.44
CA ARG A 306 1.35 -29.45 -13.88
C ARG A 306 2.26 -30.65 -13.61
N GLN A 307 3.10 -31.05 -14.57
CA GLN A 307 4.04 -32.15 -14.38
C GLN A 307 5.05 -31.88 -13.25
N ARG A 308 5.59 -30.66 -13.16
CA ARG A 308 6.51 -30.25 -12.09
C ARG A 308 5.83 -30.33 -10.72
N LEU A 309 4.61 -29.82 -10.61
CA LEU A 309 3.84 -29.87 -9.37
C LEU A 309 3.50 -31.30 -8.97
N GLN A 310 3.04 -32.13 -9.91
CA GLN A 310 2.72 -33.53 -9.66
C GLN A 310 3.94 -34.31 -9.16
N LYS A 311 5.12 -34.12 -9.78
CA LYS A 311 6.37 -34.72 -9.29
C LYS A 311 6.70 -34.27 -7.86
N ARG A 312 6.54 -32.97 -7.57
CA ARG A 312 6.81 -32.43 -6.23
C ARG A 312 5.84 -32.96 -5.17
N VAL A 313 4.54 -33.04 -5.48
CA VAL A 313 3.53 -33.62 -4.59
C VAL A 313 3.82 -35.10 -4.35
N GLN A 314 4.11 -35.86 -5.40
CA GLN A 314 4.46 -37.28 -5.27
C GLN A 314 5.70 -37.49 -4.39
N GLU A 315 6.70 -36.65 -4.55
CA GLU A 315 7.92 -36.70 -3.73
C GLU A 315 7.63 -36.37 -2.26
N GLN A 316 6.81 -35.35 -1.98
CA GLN A 316 6.41 -35.02 -0.61
C GLN A 316 5.60 -36.15 0.04
N LEU A 317 4.65 -36.75 -0.69
CA LEU A 317 3.88 -37.90 -0.18
C LEU A 317 4.77 -39.10 0.10
N ARG A 318 5.76 -39.39 -0.75
CA ARG A 318 6.76 -40.44 -0.50
C ARG A 318 7.55 -40.15 0.78
N GLN A 319 8.05 -38.93 0.95
CA GLN A 319 8.78 -38.52 2.15
C GLN A 319 7.92 -38.64 3.43
N CYS A 320 6.65 -38.25 3.37
CA CYS A 320 5.71 -38.45 4.48
C CYS A 320 5.48 -39.93 4.79
N SER A 321 5.31 -40.78 3.77
CA SER A 321 5.15 -42.22 3.97
C SER A 321 6.40 -42.90 4.55
N GLN A 322 7.59 -42.44 4.15
CA GLN A 322 8.87 -42.95 4.67
C GLN A 322 9.04 -42.58 6.15
N ARG A 323 8.71 -41.34 6.54
CA ARG A 323 8.71 -40.92 7.95
C ARG A 323 7.73 -41.72 8.82
N LEU A 324 6.56 -42.06 8.27
CA LEU A 324 5.57 -42.90 8.96
C LEU A 324 6.04 -44.35 9.09
N ALA A 325 6.72 -44.90 8.08
CA ALA A 325 7.31 -46.23 8.14
C ALA A 325 8.47 -46.31 9.14
N GLU A 326 9.34 -45.29 9.16
CA GLU A 326 10.43 -45.16 10.14
C GLU A 326 9.90 -45.08 11.59
N ALA A 327 8.76 -44.42 11.81
CA ALA A 327 8.09 -44.35 13.12
C ALA A 327 7.45 -45.68 13.57
N GLN A 328 7.08 -46.56 12.63
CA GLN A 328 6.50 -47.88 12.93
C GLN A 328 7.55 -48.95 13.28
N HIS A 329 8.82 -48.74 12.93
CA HIS A 329 9.92 -49.67 13.23
C HIS A 329 10.54 -49.50 14.63
N THR A 330 10.06 -48.54 15.44
CA THR A 330 10.36 -48.45 16.87
C THR A 330 9.16 -48.96 17.69
N PRO A 331 9.16 -50.23 18.13
CA PRO A 331 8.10 -50.74 19.00
C PRO A 331 8.38 -50.25 20.42
N GLY A 332 7.64 -49.24 20.90
CA GLY A 332 7.72 -48.88 22.32
C GLY A 332 7.29 -47.47 22.75
N THR A 333 6.81 -46.61 21.87
CA THR A 333 6.28 -45.30 22.28
C THR A 333 4.88 -45.10 21.73
N SER A 334 3.88 -45.30 22.59
CA SER A 334 2.52 -44.84 22.36
C SER A 334 2.56 -43.37 21.95
N LEU A 335 2.07 -43.06 20.75
CA LEU A 335 1.97 -41.69 20.23
C LEU A 335 1.18 -40.81 21.22
N ASP A 336 1.89 -39.92 21.91
CA ASP A 336 1.28 -38.86 22.70
C ASP A 336 0.69 -37.82 21.74
N LEU A 337 -0.64 -37.72 21.74
CA LEU A 337 -1.43 -36.80 20.92
C LEU A 337 -0.97 -35.33 21.10
N ALA A 338 -0.38 -35.01 22.26
CA ALA A 338 0.17 -33.70 22.56
C ALA A 338 1.44 -33.36 21.75
N GLY A 339 2.23 -34.37 21.36
CA GLY A 339 3.41 -34.19 20.50
C GLY A 339 3.04 -33.82 19.06
N MET A 340 1.94 -34.37 18.56
CA MET A 340 1.42 -34.10 17.21
C MET A 340 0.76 -32.71 17.09
N LEU A 341 0.15 -32.21 18.17
CA LEU A 341 -0.43 -30.86 18.19
C LEU A 341 0.64 -29.76 18.28
N LYS A 342 1.79 -30.03 18.92
CA LYS A 342 2.90 -29.08 19.00
C LYS A 342 3.59 -28.82 17.67
N SER A 343 3.65 -29.81 16.77
CA SER A 343 4.25 -29.64 15.44
C SER A 343 3.41 -28.78 14.49
N PHE A 344 2.11 -28.63 14.75
CA PHE A 344 1.22 -27.74 13.99
C PHE A 344 1.25 -26.28 14.48
N VAL A 345 1.64 -26.03 15.73
CA VAL A 345 1.65 -24.68 16.33
C VAL A 345 2.99 -23.97 16.13
N ALA A 346 4.09 -24.71 15.92
CA ALA A 346 5.42 -24.14 15.68
C ALA A 346 5.70 -23.82 14.19
N GLY A 347 4.67 -23.45 13.44
CA GLY A 347 4.78 -22.98 12.05
C GLY A 347 5.04 -21.48 11.97
N GLY A 348 6.17 -21.02 12.52
CA GLY A 348 6.58 -19.61 12.44
C GLY A 348 8.01 -19.46 12.92
N GLU A 349 8.90 -19.06 12.00
CA GLU A 349 10.28 -18.63 12.24
C GLU A 349 11.27 -19.71 12.71
N ASP A 350 11.86 -20.42 11.75
CA ASP A 350 13.32 -20.45 11.52
C ASP A 350 13.71 -21.60 10.58
N ALA A 351 13.75 -21.27 9.30
CA ALA A 351 14.53 -22.01 8.34
C ALA A 351 15.95 -21.43 8.36
N LEU A 352 16.90 -22.17 8.93
CA LEU A 352 18.31 -22.28 8.51
C LEU A 352 19.15 -22.80 9.70
N THR A 353 19.46 -24.10 9.71
CA THR A 353 20.83 -24.58 10.02
C THR A 353 20.92 -26.08 9.71
N LYS A 354 21.93 -26.41 8.91
CA LYS A 354 22.33 -27.78 8.54
C LYS A 354 23.16 -28.39 9.67
N GLY A 355 23.00 -29.69 9.88
CA GLY A 355 23.95 -30.56 10.58
C GLY A 355 23.21 -31.73 11.25
N SER A 356 23.77 -32.91 11.45
CA SER A 356 24.93 -33.61 10.91
C SER A 356 24.71 -35.08 11.29
N ARG A 357 25.07 -36.00 10.38
CA ARG A 357 24.79 -37.43 10.47
C ARG A 357 25.92 -38.14 11.22
N PHE A 358 26.13 -37.81 12.50
CA PHE A 358 27.18 -38.41 13.31
C PHE A 358 26.87 -38.34 14.81
N THR A 359 26.08 -39.28 15.33
CA THR A 359 26.07 -39.74 16.73
C THR A 359 25.15 -40.97 16.86
N HIS A 360 25.67 -42.16 16.54
CA HIS A 360 25.02 -43.43 16.91
C HIS A 360 26.07 -44.37 17.51
N THR A 361 26.62 -43.96 18.64
CA THR A 361 27.50 -44.76 19.49
C THR A 361 27.28 -44.29 20.91
N GLU A 362 26.26 -44.87 21.56
CA GLU A 362 26.14 -45.03 23.01
C GLU A 362 24.75 -45.61 23.30
N LYS A 363 24.69 -46.92 23.58
CA LYS A 363 23.68 -47.65 24.39
C LYS A 363 23.84 -49.15 24.21
N PHE A 364 24.89 -49.71 24.79
CA PHE A 364 24.90 -51.10 25.24
C PHE A 364 25.21 -51.08 26.73
N THR A 365 24.16 -51.00 27.54
CA THR A 365 24.20 -51.32 28.97
C THR A 365 23.36 -52.57 29.19
N PHE A 366 24.06 -53.64 29.56
CA PHE A 366 23.51 -54.88 30.10
C PHE A 366 22.48 -54.56 31.20
N LYS A 367 21.29 -55.18 31.12
CA LYS A 367 20.41 -55.39 32.27
C LYS A 367 20.17 -56.90 32.42
N PRO A 368 20.29 -57.43 33.66
CA PRO A 368 20.17 -58.86 33.94
C PRO A 368 18.70 -59.25 34.07
N GLU A 369 18.25 -60.26 33.32
CA GLU A 369 16.94 -60.90 33.54
C GLU A 369 17.12 -62.15 34.43
N ALA A 370 17.66 -61.94 35.63
CA ALA A 370 17.70 -62.95 36.69
C ALA A 370 16.47 -62.78 37.59
N GLU A 371 15.26 -63.06 37.10
CA GLU A 371 14.05 -63.05 37.94
C GLU A 371 12.87 -63.90 37.42
N ARG A 372 13.12 -64.87 36.53
CA ARG A 372 12.07 -65.78 36.03
C ARG A 372 12.32 -67.28 36.16
N LEU A 373 13.41 -67.68 36.82
CA LEU A 373 13.70 -69.10 37.12
C LEU A 373 13.55 -69.45 38.61
N ALA A 374 13.04 -68.52 39.42
CA ALA A 374 12.77 -68.71 40.86
C ALA A 374 11.36 -69.25 41.17
N SER A 375 10.65 -69.83 40.20
CA SER A 375 9.28 -70.32 40.41
C SER A 375 9.05 -71.76 39.93
N GLN A 376 10.11 -72.55 39.76
CA GLN A 376 10.00 -73.94 39.27
C GLN A 376 10.83 -74.95 40.09
N LEU A 377 11.09 -74.65 41.37
CA LEU A 377 11.73 -75.55 42.34
C LEU A 377 10.86 -75.75 43.59
N GLN A 378 9.58 -76.03 43.37
CA GLN A 378 8.63 -76.29 44.46
C GLN A 378 7.70 -77.47 44.11
N ALA A 379 8.31 -78.62 43.82
CA ALA A 379 7.63 -79.92 43.88
C ALA A 379 8.69 -81.03 43.93
N SER A 380 8.91 -81.58 45.14
CA SER A 380 9.52 -82.88 45.48
C SER A 380 10.56 -82.73 46.60
N ALA A 381 10.06 -82.42 47.79
CA ALA A 381 10.77 -82.58 49.05
C ALA A 381 9.96 -83.55 49.93
N GLU A 382 10.22 -84.84 49.77
CA GLU A 382 9.83 -85.88 50.75
C GLU A 382 11.06 -86.75 51.02
N SER A 383 11.69 -86.52 52.18
CA SER A 383 12.34 -87.49 53.09
C SER A 383 13.54 -86.85 53.81
N GLN A 384 13.32 -86.47 55.08
CA GLN A 384 14.35 -86.15 56.09
C GLN A 384 15.13 -87.43 56.53
N PRO A 385 16.16 -87.41 57.44
CA PRO A 385 16.65 -86.32 58.31
C PRO A 385 18.18 -86.16 58.53
N SER A 386 18.51 -85.04 59.21
CA SER A 386 19.56 -84.85 60.23
C SER A 386 21.02 -84.55 59.83
N SER A 387 21.50 -83.36 60.22
CA SER A 387 22.51 -83.17 61.28
C SER A 387 23.14 -81.78 61.17
N LYS A 388 23.19 -81.04 62.27
CA LYS A 388 23.65 -79.64 62.37
C LYS A 388 25.17 -79.52 62.18
N LYS A 389 25.62 -78.71 61.20
CA LYS A 389 26.88 -77.95 61.23
C LYS A 389 26.62 -76.55 60.64
N ASN A 390 27.28 -75.53 61.21
CA ASN A 390 26.94 -74.11 61.08
C ASN A 390 26.97 -73.61 59.62
N GLU A 391 25.95 -72.86 59.23
CA GLU A 391 25.74 -72.33 57.87
C GLU A 391 26.88 -71.42 57.37
N GLN A 392 27.70 -70.86 58.27
CA GLN A 392 28.81 -69.96 57.90
C GLN A 392 30.04 -70.69 57.34
N ASP A 393 30.35 -71.90 57.80
CA ASP A 393 31.48 -72.68 57.27
C ASP A 393 31.14 -73.28 55.89
N ILE A 394 29.87 -73.67 55.68
CA ILE A 394 29.36 -74.16 54.39
C ILE A 394 29.41 -73.06 53.33
N LEU A 395 29.12 -71.80 53.70
CA LEU A 395 29.19 -70.67 52.78
C LEU A 395 30.65 -70.32 52.41
N ALA A 396 31.61 -70.44 53.33
CA ALA A 396 33.02 -70.20 53.05
C ALA A 396 33.63 -71.30 52.16
N GLU A 397 33.28 -72.57 52.41
CA GLU A 397 33.66 -73.69 51.54
C GLU A 397 33.04 -73.56 50.15
N GLN A 398 31.76 -73.17 50.04
CA GLN A 398 31.10 -72.88 48.77
C GLN A 398 31.74 -71.70 48.03
N GLN A 399 32.16 -70.63 48.73
CA GLN A 399 32.86 -69.50 48.11
C GLN A 399 34.24 -69.90 47.58
N GLN A 400 35.00 -70.69 48.33
CA GLN A 400 36.28 -71.22 47.84
C GLN A 400 36.09 -72.18 46.65
N GLU A 401 35.07 -73.04 46.69
CA GLU A 401 34.77 -73.94 45.58
C GLU A 401 34.34 -73.14 44.32
N MET A 402 33.51 -72.12 44.48
CA MET A 402 33.16 -71.20 43.41
C MET A 402 34.38 -70.43 42.88
N GLU A 403 35.29 -69.95 43.73
CA GLU A 403 36.53 -69.29 43.30
C GLU A 403 37.45 -70.25 42.53
N THR A 404 37.59 -71.50 42.97
CA THR A 404 38.41 -72.50 42.26
C THR A 404 37.80 -72.90 40.91
N LEU A 405 36.49 -73.09 40.83
CA LEU A 405 35.78 -73.35 39.57
C LEU A 405 35.85 -72.13 38.64
N GLN A 406 35.78 -70.92 39.19
CA GLN A 406 35.91 -69.69 38.41
C GLN A 406 37.33 -69.54 37.86
N GLN A 407 38.37 -69.85 38.63
CA GLN A 407 39.75 -69.93 38.13
C GLN A 407 39.94 -71.01 37.07
N GLN A 408 39.28 -72.16 37.19
CA GLN A 408 39.29 -73.21 36.16
C GLN A 408 38.58 -72.77 34.88
N LEU A 409 37.44 -72.09 34.99
CA LEU A 409 36.72 -71.52 33.86
C LEU A 409 37.53 -70.42 33.17
N ASP A 410 38.19 -69.54 33.93
CA ASP A 410 39.07 -68.50 33.39
C ASP A 410 40.27 -69.14 32.66
N GLY A 411 40.86 -70.20 33.24
CA GLY A 411 41.95 -70.95 32.61
C GLY A 411 41.52 -71.71 31.35
N LEU A 412 40.31 -72.27 31.30
CA LEU A 412 39.77 -72.88 30.09
C LEU A 412 39.43 -71.84 29.03
N THR A 413 38.91 -70.68 29.44
CA THR A 413 38.61 -69.55 28.55
C THR A 413 39.89 -69.04 27.89
N ALA A 414 40.97 -68.87 28.65
CA ALA A 414 42.27 -68.49 28.10
C ALA A 414 42.82 -69.51 27.08
N LYS A 415 42.65 -70.82 27.33
CA LYS A 415 43.04 -71.87 26.37
C LYS A 415 42.19 -71.86 25.09
N ILE A 416 40.89 -71.59 25.20
CA ILE A 416 40.00 -71.44 24.04
C ILE A 416 40.41 -70.21 23.23
N GLU A 417 40.77 -69.12 23.89
CA GLU A 417 41.27 -67.91 23.22
C GLU A 417 42.61 -68.16 22.49
N GLU A 418 43.53 -68.92 23.11
CA GLU A 418 44.81 -69.32 22.52
C GLU A 418 44.61 -70.20 21.27
N VAL A 419 43.81 -71.27 21.39
CA VAL A 419 43.46 -72.13 20.24
C VAL A 419 42.71 -71.34 19.17
N GLY A 420 41.84 -70.41 19.57
CA GLY A 420 41.18 -69.48 18.65
C GLY A 420 42.16 -68.57 17.92
N ALA A 421 43.23 -68.12 18.58
CA ALA A 421 44.30 -67.36 17.95
C ALA A 421 45.11 -68.21 16.95
N ASP A 422 45.39 -69.46 17.28
CA ASP A 422 46.09 -70.40 16.39
C ASP A 422 45.25 -70.77 15.17
N ILE A 423 43.94 -71.02 15.33
CA ILE A 423 43.02 -71.25 14.21
C ILE A 423 43.01 -70.02 13.28
N ARG A 424 42.96 -68.80 13.84
CA ARG A 424 43.05 -67.57 13.03
C ARG A 424 44.37 -67.49 12.26
N LYS A 425 45.50 -67.84 12.90
CA LYS A 425 46.82 -67.84 12.27
C LYS A 425 46.92 -68.89 11.15
N LEU A 426 46.41 -70.09 11.37
CA LEU A 426 46.39 -71.15 10.37
C LEU A 426 45.46 -70.80 9.19
N ASN A 427 44.29 -70.22 9.44
CA ASN A 427 43.40 -69.75 8.38
C ASN A 427 44.05 -68.66 7.50
N LEU A 428 44.79 -67.73 8.12
CA LEU A 428 45.56 -66.73 7.38
C LEU A 428 46.65 -67.38 6.52
N SER A 429 47.40 -68.35 7.06
CA SER A 429 48.41 -69.08 6.31
C SER A 429 47.80 -69.90 5.17
N MET A 430 46.63 -70.50 5.39
CA MET A 430 45.94 -71.31 4.36
C MET A 430 45.42 -70.41 3.23
N ALA A 431 44.88 -69.24 3.56
CA ALA A 431 44.49 -68.24 2.57
C ALA A 431 45.68 -67.73 1.74
N GLN A 432 46.83 -67.50 2.37
CA GLN A 432 48.06 -67.11 1.68
C GLN A 432 48.52 -68.18 0.68
N VAL A 433 48.54 -69.45 1.10
CA VAL A 433 48.92 -70.57 0.22
C VAL A 433 47.92 -70.75 -0.93
N ASP A 434 46.62 -70.59 -0.68
CA ASP A 434 45.60 -70.65 -1.72
C ASP A 434 45.77 -69.53 -2.76
N ASP A 435 46.11 -68.32 -2.33
CA ASP A 435 46.36 -67.20 -3.24
C ASP A 435 47.65 -67.41 -4.04
N GLU A 436 48.72 -67.92 -3.43
CA GLU A 436 49.94 -68.32 -4.14
C GLU A 436 49.68 -69.43 -5.16
N MET A 437 48.86 -70.42 -4.82
CA MET A 437 48.43 -71.48 -5.74
C MET A 437 47.64 -70.92 -6.93
N LYS A 438 46.72 -69.98 -6.71
CA LYS A 438 45.99 -69.32 -7.81
C LYS A 438 46.91 -68.51 -8.72
N GLN A 439 47.85 -67.76 -8.13
CA GLN A 439 48.82 -66.96 -8.89
C GLN A 439 49.73 -67.84 -9.74
N THR A 440 50.22 -68.95 -9.18
CA THR A 440 51.06 -69.91 -9.92
C THR A 440 50.28 -70.64 -11.02
N GLN A 441 49.00 -70.97 -10.79
CA GLN A 441 48.12 -71.52 -11.82
C GLN A 441 47.91 -70.56 -12.98
N LEU A 442 47.52 -69.30 -12.71
CA LEU A 442 47.36 -68.27 -13.75
C LEU A 442 48.66 -68.07 -14.55
N GLY A 443 49.79 -67.99 -13.85
CA GLY A 443 51.09 -67.89 -14.51
C GLY A 443 51.47 -69.12 -15.35
N SER A 444 51.01 -70.32 -14.98
CA SER A 444 51.18 -71.54 -15.78
C SER A 444 50.30 -71.53 -17.02
N GLU A 445 49.04 -71.11 -16.89
CA GLU A 445 48.10 -70.99 -18.02
C GLU A 445 48.59 -69.96 -19.05
N GLU A 446 49.09 -68.81 -18.58
CA GLU A 446 49.71 -67.81 -19.44
C GLU A 446 50.93 -68.39 -20.17
N LYS A 447 51.84 -69.08 -19.45
CA LYS A 447 53.01 -69.72 -20.07
C LYS A 447 52.60 -70.79 -21.08
N ASP A 448 51.58 -71.59 -20.80
CA ASP A 448 51.04 -72.59 -21.71
C ASP A 448 50.43 -71.96 -22.95
N SER A 449 49.71 -70.83 -22.81
CA SER A 449 49.19 -70.08 -23.95
C SER A 449 50.32 -69.51 -24.82
N VAL A 450 51.38 -68.97 -24.20
CA VAL A 450 52.56 -68.48 -24.89
C VAL A 450 53.32 -69.63 -25.57
N LEU A 451 53.45 -70.78 -24.91
CA LEU A 451 54.05 -71.97 -25.52
C LEU A 451 53.24 -72.50 -26.69
N LYS A 452 51.90 -72.46 -26.63
CA LYS A 452 51.03 -72.80 -27.76
C LYS A 452 51.25 -71.85 -28.93
N ILE A 453 51.28 -70.54 -28.69
CA ILE A 453 51.55 -69.54 -29.73
C ILE A 453 52.96 -69.72 -30.30
N LYS A 454 53.98 -69.96 -29.47
CA LYS A 454 55.36 -70.21 -29.92
C LYS A 454 55.47 -71.51 -30.72
N LYS A 455 54.80 -72.59 -30.33
CA LYS A 455 54.73 -73.84 -31.10
C LYS A 455 54.09 -73.61 -32.46
N GLN A 456 52.93 -72.94 -32.49
CA GLN A 456 52.27 -72.56 -33.74
C GLN A 456 53.14 -71.66 -34.62
N ALA A 457 53.89 -70.72 -34.03
CA ALA A 457 54.83 -69.88 -34.77
C ALA A 457 56.00 -70.70 -35.34
N LEU A 458 56.53 -71.66 -34.58
CA LEU A 458 57.58 -72.58 -35.04
C LEU A 458 57.07 -73.49 -36.17
N ASP A 459 55.84 -73.99 -36.09
CA ASP A 459 55.20 -74.81 -37.13
C ASP A 459 54.99 -74.04 -38.44
N LEU A 460 54.89 -72.70 -38.38
CA LEU A 460 54.71 -71.81 -39.54
C LEU A 460 56.01 -71.31 -40.17
N LEU A 461 57.18 -71.53 -39.53
CA LEU A 461 58.50 -71.13 -40.05
C LEU A 461 58.96 -71.86 -41.33
N PRO A 462 58.66 -73.16 -41.55
CA PRO A 462 59.08 -73.87 -42.75
C PRO A 462 58.56 -73.22 -44.06
N ASP A 463 57.43 -72.53 -44.01
CA ASP A 463 56.79 -71.81 -45.12
C ASP A 463 56.71 -70.29 -44.86
N ALA A 464 57.73 -69.71 -44.20
CA ALA A 464 57.71 -68.32 -43.73
C ALA A 464 57.42 -67.29 -44.85
N GLU A 465 58.05 -67.42 -46.02
CA GLU A 465 57.88 -66.47 -47.13
C GLU A 465 56.45 -66.49 -47.70
N ASN A 466 55.89 -67.69 -47.91
CA ASN A 466 54.52 -67.89 -48.37
C ASN A 466 53.49 -67.37 -47.35
N ASN A 467 53.74 -67.60 -46.05
CA ASN A 467 52.87 -67.15 -44.98
C ASN A 467 52.92 -65.63 -44.80
N LEU A 468 54.10 -65.02 -44.93
CA LEU A 468 54.26 -63.56 -44.91
C LEU A 468 53.53 -62.89 -46.08
N ALA A 469 53.65 -63.44 -47.29
CA ALA A 469 52.94 -62.94 -48.47
C ALA A 469 51.41 -63.01 -48.30
N LYS A 470 50.88 -64.12 -47.77
CA LYS A 470 49.44 -64.24 -47.44
C LYS A 470 49.00 -63.21 -46.40
N LEU A 471 49.80 -62.98 -45.36
CA LEU A 471 49.49 -61.97 -44.34
C LEU A 471 49.54 -60.55 -44.91
N GLN A 472 50.52 -60.23 -45.76
CA GLN A 472 50.58 -58.95 -46.48
C GLN A 472 49.33 -58.73 -47.33
N MET A 473 48.88 -59.73 -48.08
CA MET A 473 47.64 -59.67 -48.86
C MET A 473 46.40 -59.46 -47.96
N VAL A 474 46.34 -60.09 -46.80
CA VAL A 474 45.24 -59.89 -45.83
C VAL A 474 45.29 -58.47 -45.24
N VAL A 475 46.48 -57.95 -44.94
CA VAL A 475 46.67 -56.59 -44.44
C VAL A 475 46.31 -55.57 -45.50
N GLU A 476 46.78 -55.72 -46.74
CA GLU A 476 46.45 -54.83 -47.86
C GLU A 476 44.96 -54.85 -48.19
N SER A 477 44.35 -56.04 -48.27
CA SER A 477 42.91 -56.15 -48.50
C SER A 477 42.10 -55.56 -47.34
N SER A 478 42.58 -55.68 -46.09
CA SER A 478 41.91 -55.06 -44.94
C SER A 478 42.08 -53.54 -44.91
N ALA A 479 43.25 -53.01 -45.25
CA ALA A 479 43.49 -51.58 -45.41
C ALA A 479 42.60 -50.98 -46.51
N GLN A 480 42.49 -51.64 -47.66
CA GLN A 480 41.59 -51.24 -48.75
C GLN A 480 40.12 -51.25 -48.30
N ARG A 481 39.69 -52.27 -47.54
CA ARG A 481 38.33 -52.31 -46.96
C ARG A 481 38.07 -51.14 -46.02
N ILE A 482 39.04 -50.78 -45.17
CA ILE A 482 38.91 -49.63 -44.24
C ILE A 482 38.78 -48.32 -45.03
N VAL A 483 39.60 -48.10 -46.05
CA VAL A 483 39.51 -46.90 -46.90
C VAL A 483 38.16 -46.84 -47.62
N HIS A 484 37.67 -47.97 -48.13
CA HIS A 484 36.36 -48.04 -48.77
C HIS A 484 35.23 -47.69 -47.80
N LEU A 485 35.23 -48.27 -46.60
CA LEU A 485 34.25 -47.96 -45.55
C LEU A 485 34.31 -46.49 -45.11
N ALA A 486 35.51 -45.91 -44.99
CA ALA A 486 35.67 -44.49 -44.68
C ALA A 486 35.08 -43.61 -45.79
N SER A 487 35.26 -43.98 -47.07
CA SER A 487 34.66 -43.26 -48.20
C SER A 487 33.13 -43.34 -48.21
N GLN A 488 32.56 -44.50 -47.87
CA GLN A 488 31.11 -44.67 -47.74
C GLN A 488 30.56 -43.87 -46.55
N TRP A 489 31.25 -43.91 -45.42
CA TRP A 489 30.90 -43.12 -44.25
C TRP A 489 30.88 -41.62 -44.54
N GLU A 490 31.91 -41.10 -45.22
CA GLU A 490 32.00 -39.67 -45.50
C GLU A 490 30.89 -39.19 -46.45
N LYS A 491 30.46 -40.02 -47.41
CA LYS A 491 29.28 -39.75 -48.26
C LYS A 491 27.99 -39.57 -47.47
N HIS A 492 27.82 -40.25 -46.34
CA HIS A 492 26.66 -40.11 -45.45
C HIS A 492 26.83 -39.03 -44.38
N ARG A 493 28.04 -38.88 -43.84
CA ARG A 493 28.35 -37.93 -42.76
C ARG A 493 28.24 -36.47 -43.23
N VAL A 494 28.77 -36.15 -44.42
CA VAL A 494 28.74 -34.79 -44.96
C VAL A 494 27.32 -34.22 -45.09
N PRO A 495 26.34 -34.91 -45.72
CA PRO A 495 24.98 -34.39 -45.83
C PRO A 495 24.27 -34.29 -44.48
N LEU A 496 24.52 -35.20 -43.54
CA LEU A 496 23.97 -35.12 -42.18
C LEU A 496 24.51 -33.90 -41.41
N ILE A 497 25.80 -33.59 -41.55
CA ILE A 497 26.39 -32.39 -40.96
C ILE A 497 25.79 -31.13 -41.59
N GLU A 498 25.58 -31.12 -42.90
CA GLU A 498 24.98 -29.97 -43.58
C GLU A 498 23.52 -29.77 -43.18
N GLN A 499 22.73 -30.85 -43.09
CA GLN A 499 21.37 -30.80 -42.55
C GLN A 499 21.35 -30.29 -41.11
N HIS A 500 22.27 -30.75 -40.26
CA HIS A 500 22.39 -30.26 -38.88
C HIS A 500 22.70 -28.76 -38.85
N ARG A 501 23.62 -28.28 -39.71
CA ARG A 501 23.94 -26.85 -39.83
C ARG A 501 22.73 -26.04 -40.32
N GLN A 502 21.98 -26.53 -41.29
CA GLN A 502 20.77 -25.88 -41.79
C GLN A 502 19.69 -25.80 -40.72
N LEU A 503 19.41 -26.92 -40.03
CA LEU A 503 18.45 -26.95 -38.92
C LEU A 503 18.86 -26.02 -37.78
N LYS A 504 20.15 -25.95 -37.46
CA LYS A 504 20.67 -25.03 -36.45
C LYS A 504 20.45 -23.57 -36.85
N LYS A 505 20.74 -23.19 -38.09
CA LYS A 505 20.47 -21.84 -38.62
C LYS A 505 18.97 -21.50 -38.54
N LEU A 506 18.09 -22.42 -38.91
CA LEU A 506 16.64 -22.22 -38.83
C LEU A 506 16.16 -22.07 -37.38
N TYR A 507 16.71 -22.86 -36.47
CA TYR A 507 16.44 -22.75 -35.04
C TYR A 507 16.86 -21.39 -34.49
N ASP A 508 18.10 -20.97 -34.75
CA ASP A 508 18.64 -19.68 -34.29
C ASP A 508 17.84 -18.50 -34.86
N HIS A 509 17.43 -18.59 -36.14
CA HIS A 509 16.58 -17.59 -36.77
C HIS A 509 15.20 -17.51 -36.10
N ARG A 510 14.55 -18.67 -35.87
CA ARG A 510 13.26 -18.72 -35.18
C ARG A 510 13.37 -18.21 -33.74
N GLU A 511 14.48 -18.48 -33.04
CA GLU A 511 14.73 -17.97 -31.70
C GLU A 511 14.87 -16.44 -31.68
N LEU A 512 15.59 -15.88 -32.66
CA LEU A 512 15.73 -14.44 -32.81
C LEU A 512 14.39 -13.76 -33.12
N GLU A 513 13.60 -14.33 -34.04
CA GLU A 513 12.26 -13.83 -34.35
C GLU A 513 11.33 -13.89 -33.14
N SER A 514 11.32 -15.01 -32.42
CA SER A 514 10.53 -15.15 -31.19
C SER A 514 10.93 -14.12 -30.15
N SER A 515 12.23 -13.82 -30.03
CA SER A 515 12.75 -12.83 -29.08
C SER A 515 12.34 -11.40 -29.46
N ARG A 516 12.32 -11.09 -30.77
CA ARG A 516 11.81 -9.80 -31.28
C ARG A 516 10.32 -9.65 -30.99
N ARG A 517 9.50 -10.65 -31.36
CA ARG A 517 8.05 -10.65 -31.07
C ARG A 517 7.77 -10.52 -29.58
N PHE A 518 8.61 -11.14 -28.74
CA PHE A 518 8.52 -11.00 -27.29
C PHE A 518 8.76 -9.56 -26.81
N ALA A 519 9.80 -8.90 -27.34
CA ALA A 519 10.08 -7.51 -27.03
C ALA A 519 8.91 -6.60 -27.44
N ASP A 520 8.33 -6.83 -28.63
CA ASP A 520 7.18 -6.07 -29.13
C ASP A 520 5.95 -6.27 -28.23
N ILE A 521 5.65 -7.50 -27.80
CA ILE A 521 4.54 -7.80 -26.89
C ILE A 521 4.75 -7.10 -25.54
N LYS A 522 5.99 -7.11 -25.03
CA LYS A 522 6.32 -6.44 -23.77
C LYS A 522 6.11 -4.94 -23.88
N GLU A 523 6.60 -4.33 -24.96
CA GLU A 523 6.40 -2.90 -25.23
C GLU A 523 4.91 -2.54 -25.36
N LEU A 524 4.13 -3.35 -26.07
CA LEU A 524 2.68 -3.14 -26.19
C LEU A 524 1.99 -3.23 -24.83
N HIS A 525 2.35 -4.19 -23.97
CA HIS A 525 1.81 -4.27 -22.62
C HIS A 525 2.17 -3.07 -21.75
N ASP A 526 3.40 -2.57 -21.86
CA ASP A 526 3.83 -1.38 -21.13
C ASP A 526 3.07 -0.13 -21.61
N ARG A 527 2.84 0.00 -22.92
CA ARG A 527 1.98 1.07 -23.50
C ARG A 527 0.53 0.97 -23.04
N ILE A 528 -0.05 -0.23 -22.99
CA ILE A 528 -1.41 -0.46 -22.48
C ILE A 528 -1.51 -0.06 -21.02
N ARG A 529 -0.52 -0.46 -20.19
CA ARG A 529 -0.48 -0.09 -18.78
C ARG A 529 -0.40 1.42 -18.58
N ALA A 530 0.53 2.07 -19.28
CA ALA A 530 0.68 3.53 -19.22
C ALA A 530 -0.62 4.24 -19.66
N GLY A 531 -1.28 3.75 -20.71
CA GLY A 531 -2.57 4.28 -21.15
C GLY A 531 -3.69 4.08 -20.13
N ALA A 532 -3.75 2.93 -19.45
CA ALA A 532 -4.73 2.66 -18.40
C ALA A 532 -4.51 3.55 -17.17
N ASP A 533 -3.25 3.75 -16.77
CA ASP A 533 -2.91 4.63 -15.64
C ASP A 533 -3.20 6.11 -15.96
N GLU A 534 -2.95 6.53 -17.20
CA GLU A 534 -3.33 7.85 -17.69
C GLU A 534 -4.85 8.05 -17.70
N ALA A 535 -5.61 7.05 -18.15
CA ALA A 535 -7.07 7.09 -18.14
C ALA A 535 -7.60 7.22 -16.71
N LYS A 536 -7.10 6.42 -15.77
CA LYS A 536 -7.47 6.54 -14.34
C LYS A 536 -7.16 7.92 -13.76
N ARG A 537 -5.97 8.47 -14.06
CA ARG A 537 -5.59 9.82 -13.61
C ARG A 537 -6.53 10.89 -14.19
N LYS A 538 -6.92 10.78 -15.45
CA LYS A 538 -7.89 11.68 -16.08
C LYS A 538 -9.30 11.53 -15.54
N GLU A 539 -9.75 10.32 -15.25
CA GLU A 539 -11.04 10.06 -14.61
C GLU A 539 -11.10 10.65 -13.20
N GLU A 540 -10.02 10.53 -12.42
CA GLU A 540 -9.91 11.16 -11.10
C GLU A 540 -9.99 12.68 -11.19
N LEU A 541 -9.18 13.28 -12.07
CA LEU A 541 -9.21 14.72 -12.31
C LEU A 541 -10.58 15.20 -12.78
N HIS A 542 -11.23 14.45 -13.68
CA HIS A 542 -12.57 14.77 -14.14
C HIS A 542 -13.59 14.75 -13.00
N ARG A 543 -13.50 13.76 -12.10
CA ARG A 543 -14.37 13.68 -10.92
C ARG A 543 -14.16 14.87 -9.99
N GLN A 544 -12.91 15.27 -9.76
CA GLN A 544 -12.57 16.45 -8.97
C GLN A 544 -13.14 17.72 -9.60
N LEU A 545 -12.93 17.92 -10.91
CA LEU A 545 -13.44 19.07 -11.64
C LEU A 545 -14.97 19.14 -11.67
N ILE A 546 -15.66 18.00 -11.73
CA ILE A 546 -17.12 17.96 -11.60
C ILE A 546 -17.54 18.42 -10.20
N ALA A 547 -16.91 17.90 -9.15
CA ALA A 547 -17.23 18.29 -7.78
C ALA A 547 -16.99 19.79 -7.54
N GLU A 548 -15.88 20.34 -8.06
CA GLU A 548 -15.60 21.77 -8.02
C GLU A 548 -16.65 22.57 -8.81
N TYR A 549 -17.00 22.12 -10.02
CA TYR A 549 -18.03 22.76 -10.85
C TYR A 549 -19.41 22.76 -10.18
N GLU A 550 -19.78 21.68 -9.49
CA GLU A 550 -21.03 21.61 -8.73
C GLU A 550 -21.04 22.53 -7.52
N SER A 551 -19.87 22.78 -6.90
CA SER A 551 -19.70 23.70 -5.77
C SER A 551 -19.72 25.19 -6.18
N LEU A 552 -19.48 25.49 -7.46
CA LEU A 552 -19.43 26.86 -7.97
C LEU A 552 -20.85 27.43 -8.22
N PRO A 553 -21.05 28.75 -7.99
CA PRO A 553 -22.31 29.42 -8.30
C PRO A 553 -22.64 29.32 -9.81
N LYS A 554 -23.84 28.85 -10.15
CA LYS A 554 -24.28 28.61 -11.53
C LYS A 554 -24.91 29.83 -12.20
N ASP A 555 -24.90 30.97 -11.53
CA ASP A 555 -25.60 32.19 -11.96
C ASP A 555 -24.86 32.93 -13.09
N VAL A 556 -23.56 32.62 -13.29
CA VAL A 556 -22.75 33.21 -14.36
C VAL A 556 -22.70 32.29 -15.57
N SER A 557 -23.25 32.76 -16.70
CA SER A 557 -23.27 31.98 -17.94
C SER A 557 -21.85 31.71 -18.48
N ARG A 558 -21.66 30.55 -19.11
CA ARG A 558 -20.41 30.19 -19.80
C ARG A 558 -19.96 31.27 -20.80
N ALA A 559 -20.90 31.97 -21.42
CA ALA A 559 -20.62 33.05 -22.35
C ALA A 559 -19.87 34.21 -21.68
N ALA A 560 -20.23 34.58 -20.45
CA ALA A 560 -19.57 35.64 -19.69
C ALA A 560 -18.10 35.30 -19.37
N TYR A 561 -17.83 34.06 -18.93
CA TYR A 561 -16.45 33.59 -18.75
C TYR A 561 -15.66 33.57 -20.05
N THR A 562 -16.29 33.12 -21.15
CA THR A 562 -15.64 33.06 -22.46
C THR A 562 -15.28 34.46 -22.97
N GLN A 563 -16.18 35.44 -22.81
CA GLN A 563 -15.94 36.84 -23.15
C GLN A 563 -14.79 37.41 -22.32
N ARG A 564 -14.81 37.23 -21.00
CA ARG A 564 -13.74 37.70 -20.12
C ARG A 564 -12.38 37.09 -20.45
N ILE A 565 -12.34 35.80 -20.80
CA ILE A 565 -11.11 35.14 -21.25
C ILE A 565 -10.63 35.75 -22.56
N LEU A 566 -11.52 35.98 -23.53
CA LEU A 566 -11.17 36.60 -24.81
C LEU A 566 -10.66 38.04 -24.63
N GLU A 567 -11.23 38.80 -23.70
CA GLU A 567 -10.74 40.12 -23.31
C GLU A 567 -9.33 40.05 -22.71
N ILE A 568 -9.09 39.13 -21.77
CA ILE A 568 -7.76 38.90 -21.20
C ILE A 568 -6.76 38.52 -22.29
N VAL A 569 -7.12 37.60 -23.20
CA VAL A 569 -6.27 37.21 -24.33
C VAL A 569 -6.00 38.41 -25.26
N GLY A 570 -7.00 39.25 -25.50
CA GLY A 570 -6.85 40.49 -26.26
C GLY A 570 -5.87 41.45 -25.58
N ASN A 571 -5.97 41.63 -24.27
CA ASN A 571 -5.06 42.46 -23.49
C ASN A 571 -3.62 41.91 -23.51
N ILE A 572 -3.44 40.59 -23.37
CA ILE A 572 -2.11 39.95 -23.48
C ILE A 572 -1.50 40.18 -24.86
N LYS A 573 -2.29 40.14 -25.93
CA LYS A 573 -1.80 40.44 -27.28
C LYS A 573 -1.32 41.89 -27.40
N LYS A 574 -2.13 42.85 -26.92
CA LYS A 574 -1.74 44.27 -26.90
C LYS A 574 -0.45 44.50 -26.09
N GLN A 575 -0.34 43.88 -24.91
CA GLN A 575 0.88 43.95 -24.10
C GLN A 575 2.10 43.38 -24.84
N LYS A 576 1.96 42.28 -25.56
CA LYS A 576 3.08 41.73 -26.36
C LYS A 576 3.50 42.66 -27.49
N GLU A 577 2.54 43.31 -28.15
CA GLU A 577 2.83 44.31 -29.19
C GLU A 577 3.57 45.52 -28.59
N GLU A 578 3.11 46.03 -27.45
CA GLU A 578 3.77 47.13 -26.72
C GLU A 578 5.18 46.75 -26.25
N ILE A 579 5.36 45.54 -25.68
CA ILE A 579 6.70 45.04 -25.31
C ILE A 579 7.60 44.95 -26.54
N THR A 580 7.09 44.46 -27.67
CA THR A 580 7.88 44.37 -28.91
C THR A 580 8.31 45.76 -29.39
N LYS A 581 7.44 46.76 -29.26
CA LYS A 581 7.76 48.17 -29.55
C LYS A 581 8.82 48.73 -28.58
N ILE A 582 8.67 48.51 -27.28
CA ILE A 582 9.67 48.93 -26.29
C ILE A 582 11.03 48.27 -26.59
N LEU A 583 11.04 47.01 -27.02
CA LEU A 583 12.28 46.31 -27.39
C LEU A 583 12.90 46.87 -28.68
N SER A 584 12.11 47.29 -29.67
CA SER A 584 12.67 47.97 -30.86
C SER A 584 13.26 49.33 -30.48
N ASP A 585 12.52 50.12 -29.71
CA ASP A 585 12.96 51.44 -29.28
C ASP A 585 14.23 51.34 -28.43
N THR A 586 14.31 50.36 -27.52
CA THR A 586 15.52 50.07 -26.73
C THR A 586 16.71 49.68 -27.61
N LYS A 587 16.50 48.86 -28.65
CA LYS A 587 17.57 48.49 -29.59
C LYS A 587 18.06 49.69 -30.40
N ASP A 588 17.17 50.58 -30.79
CA ASP A 588 17.53 51.77 -31.56
C ASP A 588 18.27 52.78 -30.68
N LEU A 589 17.83 53.00 -29.44
CA LEU A 589 18.60 53.76 -28.44
C LEU A 589 19.99 53.17 -28.21
N GLN A 590 20.14 51.84 -28.10
CA GLN A 590 21.45 51.22 -27.94
C GLN A 590 22.36 51.44 -29.17
N LYS A 591 21.80 51.41 -30.39
CA LYS A 591 22.56 51.73 -31.61
C LYS A 591 22.99 53.20 -31.64
N GLU A 592 22.12 54.12 -31.22
CA GLU A 592 22.43 55.54 -31.14
C GLU A 592 23.53 55.81 -30.12
N ILE A 593 23.44 55.21 -28.92
CA ILE A 593 24.48 55.27 -27.89
C ILE A 593 25.81 54.78 -28.46
N ASN A 594 25.84 53.56 -29.02
CA ASN A 594 27.07 53.00 -29.59
C ASN A 594 27.63 53.85 -30.75
N SER A 595 26.76 54.42 -31.59
CA SER A 595 27.17 55.31 -32.68
C SER A 595 27.75 56.62 -32.15
N LEU A 596 27.21 57.19 -31.08
CA LEU A 596 27.70 58.43 -30.47
C LEU A 596 29.02 58.18 -29.74
N THR A 597 29.12 57.12 -28.94
CA THR A 597 30.37 56.70 -28.29
C THR A 597 31.49 56.48 -29.32
N GLY A 598 31.22 55.73 -30.39
CA GLY A 598 32.21 55.52 -31.45
C GLY A 598 32.51 56.77 -32.30
N LYS A 599 31.62 57.77 -32.35
CA LYS A 599 31.93 59.09 -32.94
C LYS A 599 32.85 59.87 -32.00
N LEU A 600 32.54 59.91 -30.71
CA LEU A 600 33.32 60.60 -29.67
C LEU A 600 34.78 60.11 -29.67
N GLU A 601 35.00 58.79 -29.60
CA GLU A 601 36.34 58.18 -29.59
C GLU A 601 37.15 58.54 -30.85
N ARG A 602 36.56 58.42 -32.04
CA ARG A 602 37.24 58.77 -33.30
C ARG A 602 37.56 60.24 -33.41
N THR A 603 36.63 61.12 -33.00
CA THR A 603 36.86 62.57 -33.01
C THR A 603 37.94 62.97 -32.00
N PHE A 604 37.96 62.33 -30.82
CA PHE A 604 39.00 62.56 -29.83
C PHE A 604 40.36 62.09 -30.33
N ALA A 605 40.48 60.88 -30.89
CA ALA A 605 41.76 60.37 -31.41
C ALA A 605 42.38 61.27 -32.48
N VAL A 606 41.57 61.79 -33.42
CA VAL A 606 42.06 62.74 -34.44
C VAL A 606 42.50 64.05 -33.81
N THR A 607 41.73 64.58 -32.85
CA THR A 607 42.07 65.82 -32.17
C THR A 607 43.32 65.67 -31.32
N ASP A 608 43.45 64.56 -30.60
CA ASP A 608 44.59 64.19 -29.76
C ASP A 608 45.87 64.08 -30.61
N GLU A 609 45.82 63.37 -31.74
CA GLU A 609 46.96 63.25 -32.65
C GLU A 609 47.41 64.60 -33.25
N LEU A 610 46.47 65.44 -33.68
CA LEU A 610 46.78 66.75 -34.28
C LEU A 610 47.41 67.68 -33.25
N VAL A 611 46.78 67.80 -32.08
CA VAL A 611 47.28 68.66 -30.99
C VAL A 611 48.61 68.13 -30.45
N PHE A 612 48.80 66.80 -30.39
CA PHE A 612 50.07 66.20 -29.98
C PHE A 612 51.22 66.47 -30.96
N LYS A 613 50.95 66.45 -32.28
CA LYS A 613 51.95 66.79 -33.31
C LYS A 613 52.41 68.24 -33.18
N ASP A 614 51.48 69.17 -32.99
CA ASP A 614 51.78 70.60 -32.88
C ASP A 614 52.41 70.97 -31.53
N ALA A 615 52.05 70.26 -30.45
CA ALA A 615 52.61 70.41 -29.10
C ALA A 615 54.12 70.06 -28.98
N LYS A 616 54.70 69.39 -29.99
CA LYS A 616 56.15 69.14 -30.06
C LYS A 616 56.94 70.40 -30.39
N GLN A 617 56.35 71.31 -31.18
CA GLN A 617 57.03 72.52 -31.67
C GLN A 617 56.76 73.73 -30.77
N ASP A 618 55.52 73.89 -30.27
CA ASP A 618 55.09 75.07 -29.52
C ASP A 618 54.72 74.78 -28.06
N GLU A 619 55.31 75.54 -27.13
CA GLU A 619 55.07 75.41 -25.68
C GLU A 619 53.65 75.82 -25.26
N SER A 620 53.02 76.74 -25.99
CA SER A 620 51.62 77.12 -25.80
C SER A 620 50.67 75.96 -26.14
N VAL A 621 50.93 75.27 -27.26
CA VAL A 621 50.15 74.10 -27.72
C VAL A 621 50.36 72.91 -26.78
N ARG A 622 51.54 72.78 -26.19
CA ARG A 622 51.81 71.78 -25.14
C ARG A 622 50.95 71.97 -23.89
N LYS A 623 50.71 73.22 -23.47
CA LYS A 623 49.76 73.51 -22.38
C LYS A 623 48.33 73.20 -22.80
N ALA A 624 47.94 73.53 -24.03
CA ALA A 624 46.62 73.20 -24.57
C ALA A 624 46.38 71.68 -24.65
N TYR A 625 47.39 70.89 -25.04
CA TYR A 625 47.33 69.42 -25.02
C TYR A 625 47.07 68.87 -23.63
N LYS A 626 47.77 69.37 -22.60
CA LYS A 626 47.53 68.97 -21.21
C LYS A 626 46.12 69.29 -20.74
N TYR A 627 45.57 70.44 -21.13
CA TYR A 627 44.18 70.79 -20.84
C TYR A 627 43.18 69.92 -21.60
N LEU A 628 43.46 69.55 -22.86
CA LEU A 628 42.61 68.65 -23.65
C LEU A 628 42.57 67.23 -23.04
N ALA A 629 43.73 66.69 -22.66
CA ALA A 629 43.82 65.38 -22.01
C ALA A 629 43.10 65.38 -20.65
N ALA A 630 43.31 66.42 -19.83
CA ALA A 630 42.61 66.57 -18.55
C ALA A 630 41.09 66.74 -18.73
N LEU A 631 40.65 67.46 -19.76
CA LEU A 631 39.22 67.60 -20.07
C LEU A 631 38.60 66.25 -20.46
N HIS A 632 39.27 65.48 -21.31
CA HIS A 632 38.79 64.16 -21.71
C HIS A 632 38.74 63.19 -20.53
N GLU A 633 39.76 63.18 -19.66
CA GLU A 633 39.77 62.38 -18.44
C GLU A 633 38.61 62.76 -17.49
N ASN A 634 38.38 64.06 -17.27
CA ASN A 634 37.25 64.53 -16.47
C ASN A 634 35.89 64.16 -17.08
N CYS A 635 35.76 64.21 -18.42
CA CYS A 635 34.54 63.79 -19.11
C CYS A 635 34.30 62.28 -19.02
N LEU A 636 35.35 61.45 -19.08
CA LEU A 636 35.25 60.00 -18.87
C LEU A 636 34.82 59.68 -17.44
N GLN A 637 35.41 60.34 -16.44
CA GLN A 637 35.00 60.20 -15.04
C GLN A 637 33.54 60.65 -14.84
N LEU A 638 33.09 61.70 -15.54
CA LEU A 638 31.69 62.12 -15.49
C LEU A 638 30.75 61.07 -16.12
N ILE A 639 31.14 60.44 -17.23
CA ILE A 639 30.35 59.36 -17.84
C ILE A 639 30.25 58.17 -16.88
N GLU A 640 31.38 57.74 -16.31
CA GLU A 640 31.43 56.64 -15.34
C GLU A 640 30.56 56.90 -14.11
N THR A 641 30.65 58.09 -13.52
CA THR A 641 29.78 58.45 -12.38
C THR A 641 28.30 58.49 -12.72
N ILE A 642 27.92 58.86 -13.95
CA ILE A 642 26.53 58.81 -14.40
C ILE A 642 26.07 57.36 -14.59
N GLU A 643 26.91 56.49 -15.15
CA GLU A 643 26.63 55.06 -15.30
C GLU A 643 26.47 54.37 -13.94
N ASP A 644 27.36 54.65 -12.99
CA ASP A 644 27.31 54.17 -11.61
C ASP A 644 26.09 54.70 -10.85
N THR A 645 25.72 55.96 -11.06
CA THR A 645 24.48 56.49 -10.50
C THR A 645 23.28 55.72 -11.07
N GLY A 646 23.33 55.37 -12.36
CA GLY A 646 22.31 54.57 -13.03
C GLY A 646 22.23 53.11 -12.56
N THR A 647 23.34 52.48 -12.16
CA THR A 647 23.34 51.14 -11.55
C THR A 647 22.77 51.20 -10.14
N ILE A 648 23.23 52.13 -9.32
CA ILE A 648 22.75 52.32 -7.94
C ILE A 648 21.25 52.62 -7.93
N MET A 649 20.74 53.48 -8.82
CA MET A 649 19.30 53.75 -8.89
C MET A 649 18.45 52.51 -9.22
N ARG A 650 18.98 51.60 -10.06
CA ARG A 650 18.30 50.32 -10.36
C ARG A 650 18.32 49.40 -9.15
N GLU A 651 19.46 49.29 -8.47
CA GLU A 651 19.57 48.49 -7.24
C GLU A 651 18.67 49.01 -6.12
N ILE A 652 18.58 50.33 -5.93
CA ILE A 652 17.65 50.95 -4.98
C ILE A 652 16.22 50.53 -5.30
N ARG A 653 15.81 50.63 -6.57
CA ARG A 653 14.46 50.26 -6.98
C ARG A 653 14.18 48.77 -6.79
N ASP A 654 15.14 47.90 -7.09
CA ASP A 654 15.00 46.45 -6.88
C ASP A 654 14.88 46.12 -5.39
N LEU A 655 15.62 46.81 -4.52
CA LEU A 655 15.52 46.68 -3.07
C LEU A 655 14.18 47.22 -2.55
N GLU A 656 13.69 48.33 -3.09
CA GLU A 656 12.35 48.87 -2.79
C GLU A 656 11.25 47.86 -3.15
N GLU A 657 11.32 47.24 -4.34
CA GLU A 657 10.38 46.20 -4.75
C GLU A 657 10.47 44.96 -3.84
N GLN A 658 11.67 44.57 -3.42
CA GLN A 658 11.84 43.50 -2.43
C GLN A 658 11.20 43.85 -1.08
N ILE A 659 11.35 45.09 -0.61
CA ILE A 659 10.70 45.57 0.61
C ILE A 659 9.17 45.52 0.45
N GLU A 660 8.62 45.97 -0.68
CA GLU A 660 7.17 45.88 -0.95
C GLU A 660 6.67 44.43 -0.98
N THR A 661 7.42 43.52 -1.60
CA THR A 661 7.05 42.09 -1.60
C THR A 661 7.12 41.45 -0.22
N GLU A 662 8.08 41.81 0.63
CA GLU A 662 8.17 41.29 2.00
C GLU A 662 7.11 41.91 2.93
N THR A 663 6.82 43.20 2.79
CA THR A 663 5.77 43.87 3.56
C THR A 663 4.38 43.32 3.22
N THR A 664 4.11 43.01 1.94
CA THR A 664 2.84 42.39 1.51
C THR A 664 2.64 40.96 2.03
N LYS A 665 3.73 40.21 2.28
CA LYS A 665 3.65 38.84 2.83
C LYS A 665 3.16 38.76 4.28
N LYS A 666 3.00 39.90 4.98
CA LYS A 666 2.52 39.98 6.38
C LYS A 666 3.26 39.04 7.35
N THR A 667 4.56 38.83 7.11
CA THR A 667 5.41 37.89 7.86
C THR A 667 5.45 38.20 9.35
N LEU A 668 5.53 39.47 9.74
CA LEU A 668 5.50 39.91 11.13
C LEU A 668 4.18 39.54 11.83
N SER A 669 3.04 39.80 11.20
CA SER A 669 1.73 39.45 11.74
C SER A 669 1.56 37.93 11.88
N ASN A 670 2.12 37.15 10.95
CA ASN A 670 2.10 35.70 11.04
C ASN A 670 3.01 35.19 12.18
N LEU A 671 4.17 35.80 12.38
CA LEU A 671 5.07 35.46 13.49
C LEU A 671 4.48 35.83 14.85
N GLU A 672 3.80 36.97 14.96
CA GLU A 672 3.06 37.38 16.17
C GLU A 672 2.00 36.35 16.55
N LYS A 673 1.20 35.90 15.57
CA LYS A 673 0.21 34.83 15.80
C LYS A 673 0.85 33.52 16.25
N ILE A 674 1.94 33.09 15.61
CA ILE A 674 2.66 31.87 16.00
C ILE A 674 3.22 31.99 17.43
N MET A 675 3.71 33.18 17.82
CA MET A 675 4.16 33.42 19.19
C MET A 675 3.02 33.40 20.21
N GLU A 676 1.86 33.94 19.87
CA GLU A 676 0.65 33.87 20.70
C GLU A 676 0.20 32.42 20.89
N ASP A 677 0.10 31.64 19.81
CA ASP A 677 -0.25 30.23 19.84
C ASP A 677 0.75 29.42 20.67
N TYR A 678 2.05 29.68 20.51
CA TYR A 678 3.10 29.03 21.31
C TYR A 678 2.98 29.35 22.81
N ARG A 679 2.64 30.60 23.17
CA ARG A 679 2.39 30.97 24.57
C ARG A 679 1.15 30.25 25.11
N ALA A 680 0.08 30.15 24.33
CA ALA A 680 -1.13 29.43 24.71
C ALA A 680 -0.84 27.94 24.97
N ILE A 681 -0.12 27.27 24.07
CA ILE A 681 0.30 25.87 24.24
C ILE A 681 1.17 25.70 25.49
N LYS A 682 2.07 26.65 25.77
CA LYS A 682 2.92 26.60 26.96
C LYS A 682 2.11 26.73 28.25
N GLN A 683 1.09 27.59 28.25
CA GLN A 683 0.16 27.75 29.38
C GLN A 683 -0.70 26.50 29.56
N GLU A 684 -1.20 25.91 28.47
CA GLU A 684 -1.97 24.67 28.50
C GLU A 684 -1.13 23.51 29.05
N ASN A 685 0.11 23.32 28.55
CA ASN A 685 1.03 22.31 29.05
C ASN A 685 1.38 22.51 30.53
N ALA A 686 1.53 23.75 30.99
CA ALA A 686 1.72 24.04 32.41
C ALA A 686 0.49 23.65 33.24
N SER A 687 -0.72 23.92 32.75
CA SER A 687 -1.97 23.53 33.41
C SER A 687 -2.20 22.01 33.42
N LEU A 688 -1.74 21.31 32.39
CA LEU A 688 -1.78 19.85 32.32
C LEU A 688 -0.77 19.23 33.28
N LEU A 689 0.42 19.81 33.41
CA LEU A 689 1.43 19.39 34.38
C LEU A 689 0.98 19.60 35.83
N THR A 690 0.26 20.68 36.15
CA THR A 690 -0.30 20.86 37.49
C THR A 690 -1.39 19.83 37.78
N ARG A 691 -2.30 19.59 36.81
CA ARG A 691 -3.33 18.54 36.93
C ARG A 691 -2.74 17.13 37.06
N ALA A 692 -1.64 16.84 36.38
CA ALA A 692 -0.94 15.56 36.48
C ALA A 692 -0.19 15.35 37.80
N LYS A 693 0.12 16.42 38.54
CA LYS A 693 0.71 16.36 39.88
C LYS A 693 -0.32 16.26 41.01
N GLU A 694 -1.57 16.62 40.72
CA GLU A 694 -2.71 16.54 41.65
C GLU A 694 -3.43 15.18 41.58
N SER A 695 -3.15 14.38 40.54
CA SER A 695 -3.45 12.95 40.44
C SER A 695 -2.33 12.11 41.03
#